data_AF-A0A210QVH4-F1
#
_entry.id   AF-A0A210QVH4-F1
#
_cell.length_a   1.000
_cell.length_b   1.000
_cell.length_c   1.000
_cell.angle_alpha   90.00
_cell.angle_beta   90.00
_cell.angle_gamma   90.00
#
_symmetry.space_group_name_H-M   'P 1'
#
loop_
_entity.id
_entity.type
_entity.pdbx_description
1 polymer ?
#
loop_
_entity_poly.entity_id
_entity_poly.type
_entity_poly.pdbx_seq_one_letter_code
_entity_poly.pdbx_strand_id
1 'polypeptide(L)'
;MAAVRAGFAVVCVGILVYGILDIMTNFEENNCDMTYMFEMPEYVNISLGEEVKKTYPRYGLYVYGEGDYAKYVSDMNLQGVPVLFIPGNAGSHKQARSLASVALRRVEEKKPNFHFNYFTVDLNEEMMGLYGGTLQDQTEFVHLCMTKILTLYGEAPNPPSSVILVGHSMGGIIARALFTLPDFDPSLVSTIITQATPHQGPVLPLDKKLSTFMTAVNSYWVEHGNSSLSHVTVVSTGGGHRDVLVRNSLTSLKGIVDESRGVYTSTMSVPNAWVSTDHLCAVWCRQMVLATTRALFDIIDPNTSQVSTDKTLRMNVFRHHFLSHTGTLQYPKTSEKEITIDPSITWVEKTDKLWEYARPKVPKTRYIAVPIRREGVDSLVAISDVLTKDWICACKLKEGEKQCKKCTNLSDRGRLVPPRNSGRKVVHLELSEMTDMTHIILIVPQSFDKVEVMADLYNQGERHLAYRMPGFIDIMMTYPESVTKSASTLTLYNDTLFYSLRLQGIDTLLKAYRVYLRPKYCAEQNNPELHTGSMMMFHVPWSNEDTYSSNRNDQVGTLSLKLQSGVPIIEDDGDLELRVYTDPSCTYQLDFVAAPSDMLGQLMRFYGPLLPAYMVAVLLMGLIQQLFIITRDGSCPSMLDAIAANGQPFKLIPIVMLFLGLLQHPSVQPASKVASLPELDIQFLTNQGINLRFLPVMLFYLSQGVVNFQCYVLTKVFTVVSTVAALLSSRFLGNIETLWRKFEIFLVGFAVVSTVLICSSLGILIIYFVVLIKVITLKNLSRDSAGELSRFHFYFSVYLLWLWMLVISVPAFITWVNNVKYSIVLYGDPNLVPATVGVIAVGTMLLLDNPLPQRINYRAWYFGIYGGAVTMLLYGTLSLFRVPYIIVFTLSLIATCQAVCRVSPTKQTTPNNINQ
;
A
#
# COMPACT_ATOMS: atom_id res chain seq x y z
N MET A 1 31.90 20.62 18.31
CA MET A 1 31.56 19.29 17.70
C MET A 1 30.32 18.64 18.32
N ALA A 2 30.20 18.48 19.65
CA ALA A 2 29.03 17.86 20.27
C ALA A 2 27.69 18.56 19.95
N ALA A 3 27.66 19.91 19.99
CA ALA A 3 26.47 20.69 19.62
C ALA A 3 26.03 20.47 18.16
N VAL A 4 26.98 20.36 17.22
CA VAL A 4 26.70 20.08 15.80
C VAL A 4 26.07 18.71 15.63
N ARG A 5 26.57 17.69 16.35
CA ARG A 5 26.00 16.34 16.34
C ARG A 5 24.58 16.29 16.91
N ALA A 6 24.35 17.01 18.00
CA ALA A 6 23.01 17.14 18.59
C ALA A 6 22.05 17.84 17.63
N GLY A 7 22.49 18.94 17.00
CA GLY A 7 21.70 19.64 15.98
C GLY A 7 21.34 18.73 14.79
N PHE A 8 22.31 18.00 14.25
CA PHE A 8 22.07 17.03 13.17
C PHE A 8 21.05 15.94 13.57
N ALA A 9 21.21 15.35 14.75
CA ALA A 9 20.29 14.32 15.26
C ALA A 9 18.86 14.87 15.42
N VAL A 10 18.71 16.08 15.97
CA VAL A 10 17.39 16.74 16.13
C VAL A 10 16.75 17.02 14.77
N VAL A 11 17.52 17.48 13.78
CA VAL A 11 17.01 17.72 12.42
C VAL A 11 16.54 16.43 11.77
N CYS A 12 17.33 15.35 11.82
CA CYS A 12 16.92 14.06 11.25
C CYS A 12 15.64 13.52 11.90
N VAL A 13 15.57 13.54 13.23
CA VAL A 13 14.35 13.11 13.94
C VAL A 13 13.17 14.02 13.61
N GLY A 14 13.39 15.34 13.53
CA GLY A 14 12.37 16.31 13.13
C GLY A 14 11.80 16.02 11.75
N ILE A 15 12.64 15.71 10.77
CA ILE A 15 12.23 15.31 9.41
C ILE A 15 11.33 14.08 9.43
N LEU A 16 11.74 13.02 10.14
CA LEU A 16 11.00 11.76 10.18
C LEU A 16 9.68 11.90 10.96
N VAL A 17 9.72 12.59 12.11
CA VAL A 17 8.52 12.86 12.93
C VAL A 17 7.53 13.70 12.13
N TYR A 18 7.98 14.74 11.43
CA TYR A 18 7.11 15.55 10.60
C TYR A 18 6.51 14.74 9.44
N GLY A 19 7.30 13.86 8.80
CA GLY A 19 6.76 12.94 7.79
C GLY A 19 5.73 11.94 8.34
N ILE A 20 5.93 11.43 9.57
CA ILE A 20 4.93 10.59 10.25
C ILE A 20 3.67 11.40 10.55
N LEU A 21 3.83 12.63 11.06
CA LEU A 21 2.71 13.53 11.33
C LEU A 21 1.94 13.83 10.05
N ASP A 22 2.61 14.06 8.91
CA ASP A 22 1.96 14.23 7.61
C ASP A 22 1.12 13.00 7.26
N ILE A 23 1.69 11.80 7.29
CA ILE A 23 0.94 10.54 7.04
C ILE A 23 -0.27 10.41 7.97
N MET A 24 -0.14 10.82 9.23
CA MET A 24 -1.18 10.68 10.26
C MET A 24 -2.21 11.81 10.29
N THR A 25 -1.99 12.92 9.60
CA THR A 25 -2.86 14.12 9.73
C THR A 25 -3.25 14.74 8.39
N ASN A 26 -2.45 14.57 7.34
CA ASN A 26 -2.68 15.08 5.99
C ASN A 26 -3.63 14.16 5.22
N PHE A 27 -4.81 13.95 5.79
CA PHE A 27 -5.90 13.26 5.12
C PHE A 27 -6.67 14.28 4.28
N GLU A 28 -6.84 14.00 2.99
CA GLU A 28 -7.88 14.65 2.19
C GLU A 28 -9.23 14.49 2.91
N GLU A 29 -10.16 15.43 2.71
CA GLU A 29 -11.50 15.36 3.30
C GLU A 29 -12.15 14.01 3.00
N ASN A 30 -12.78 13.39 4.02
CA ASN A 30 -13.38 12.07 3.85
C ASN A 30 -14.68 12.18 3.03
N ASN A 31 -14.54 12.11 1.70
CA ASN A 31 -15.67 12.12 0.76
C ASN A 31 -16.35 10.77 0.60
N CYS A 32 -15.89 9.77 1.35
CA CYS A 32 -16.52 8.46 1.39
C CYS A 32 -17.72 8.47 2.34
N ASP A 33 -18.90 8.19 1.78
CA ASP A 33 -20.12 8.11 2.60
C ASP A 33 -20.18 6.76 3.31
N MET A 34 -20.70 6.77 4.52
CA MET A 34 -20.90 5.55 5.28
C MET A 34 -22.03 4.70 4.67
N THR A 35 -21.84 3.38 4.61
CA THR A 35 -22.92 2.41 4.40
C THR A 35 -23.62 2.11 5.71
N TYR A 36 -24.95 1.98 5.66
CA TYR A 36 -25.78 1.61 6.80
C TYR A 36 -26.58 0.36 6.46
N MET A 37 -26.61 -0.57 7.39
CA MET A 37 -27.50 -1.73 7.33
C MET A 37 -28.94 -1.25 7.55
N PHE A 38 -29.88 -1.86 6.84
CA PHE A 38 -31.27 -1.43 6.87
C PHE A 38 -31.99 -1.96 8.12
N GLU A 39 -31.65 -3.19 8.52
CA GLU A 39 -32.06 -3.81 9.77
C GLU A 39 -30.85 -4.29 10.57
N MET A 40 -31.09 -4.93 11.72
CA MET A 40 -30.01 -5.45 12.55
C MET A 40 -29.28 -6.59 11.81
N PRO A 41 -27.95 -6.49 11.61
CA PRO A 41 -27.18 -7.53 10.94
C PRO A 41 -27.05 -8.77 11.83
N GLU A 42 -27.41 -9.92 11.28
CA GLU A 42 -27.27 -11.23 11.91
C GLU A 42 -26.27 -12.10 11.13
N TYR A 43 -25.49 -12.88 11.88
CA TYR A 43 -24.49 -13.80 11.33
C TYR A 43 -24.85 -15.20 11.80
N VAL A 44 -25.57 -15.92 10.95
CA VAL A 44 -26.05 -17.27 11.27
C VAL A 44 -24.89 -18.25 11.08
N ASN A 45 -24.53 -18.95 12.15
CA ASN A 45 -23.44 -19.92 12.14
C ASN A 45 -23.79 -21.13 11.27
N ILE A 46 -22.90 -21.50 10.35
CA ILE A 46 -23.01 -22.69 9.54
C ILE A 46 -22.24 -23.82 10.21
N SER A 47 -22.95 -24.86 10.64
CA SER A 47 -22.30 -26.00 11.27
C SER A 47 -21.40 -26.73 10.26
N LEU A 48 -20.11 -26.72 10.55
CA LEU A 48 -19.11 -27.57 9.91
C LEU A 48 -19.12 -28.97 10.52
N GLY A 49 -18.55 -29.95 9.81
CA GLY A 49 -18.40 -31.31 10.34
C GLY A 49 -17.50 -31.35 11.59
N GLU A 50 -17.69 -32.34 12.46
CA GLU A 50 -16.95 -32.45 13.73
C GLU A 50 -15.43 -32.59 13.52
N GLU A 51 -15.00 -33.25 12.43
CA GLU A 51 -13.57 -33.32 12.07
C GLU A 51 -12.99 -31.94 11.76
N VAL A 52 -13.72 -31.11 11.01
CA VAL A 52 -13.28 -29.74 10.67
C VAL A 52 -13.19 -28.87 11.92
N LYS A 53 -14.17 -28.95 12.82
CA LYS A 53 -14.15 -28.24 14.11
C LYS A 53 -13.00 -28.68 15.00
N LYS A 54 -12.63 -29.97 14.98
CA LYS A 54 -11.50 -30.49 15.75
C LYS A 54 -10.15 -30.02 15.18
N THR A 55 -10.01 -29.98 13.87
CA THR A 55 -8.76 -29.57 13.18
C THR A 55 -8.57 -28.06 13.23
N TYR A 56 -9.64 -27.28 13.04
CA TYR A 56 -9.63 -25.82 13.02
C TYR A 56 -10.58 -25.21 14.07
N PRO A 57 -10.36 -25.47 15.38
CA PRO A 57 -11.29 -25.09 16.45
C PRO A 57 -11.41 -23.58 16.66
N ARG A 58 -10.50 -22.82 16.06
CA ARG A 58 -10.44 -21.36 16.16
C ARG A 58 -11.16 -20.64 15.02
N TYR A 59 -11.56 -21.34 13.96
CA TYR A 59 -12.18 -20.72 12.78
C TYR A 59 -13.66 -21.05 12.67
N GLY A 60 -14.42 -20.20 11.97
CA GLY A 60 -15.87 -20.33 11.82
C GLY A 60 -16.37 -19.90 10.43
N LEU A 61 -17.59 -20.32 10.10
CA LEU A 61 -18.27 -19.95 8.87
C LEU A 61 -19.67 -19.45 9.19
N TYR A 62 -20.05 -18.31 8.61
CA TYR A 62 -21.35 -17.67 8.85
C TYR A 62 -22.00 -17.27 7.53
N VAL A 63 -23.33 -17.25 7.50
CA VAL A 63 -24.12 -16.56 6.46
C VAL A 63 -24.74 -15.29 7.04
N TYR A 64 -24.66 -14.22 6.27
CA TYR A 64 -25.22 -12.91 6.63
C TYR A 64 -26.71 -12.85 6.34
N GLY A 65 -27.48 -12.27 7.27
CA GLY A 65 -28.88 -11.92 7.07
C GLY A 65 -29.29 -10.68 7.85
N GLU A 66 -30.46 -10.14 7.52
CA GLU A 66 -31.10 -9.01 8.19
C GLU A 66 -32.59 -9.32 8.37
N GLY A 67 -33.15 -8.98 9.54
CA GLY A 67 -34.58 -9.12 9.84
C GLY A 67 -35.19 -10.49 9.46
N ASP A 68 -36.24 -10.48 8.65
CA ASP A 68 -36.92 -11.73 8.23
C ASP A 68 -36.06 -12.59 7.28
N TYR A 69 -35.15 -11.98 6.53
CA TYR A 69 -34.21 -12.72 5.70
C TYR A 69 -33.21 -13.53 6.54
N ALA A 70 -32.82 -13.05 7.72
CA ALA A 70 -32.00 -13.82 8.66
C ALA A 70 -32.68 -15.12 9.12
N LYS A 71 -33.99 -15.07 9.37
CA LYS A 71 -34.79 -16.27 9.69
C LYS A 71 -34.85 -17.23 8.50
N TYR A 72 -35.06 -16.70 7.29
CA TYR A 72 -35.08 -17.52 6.07
C TYR A 72 -33.75 -18.28 5.86
N VAL A 73 -32.60 -17.61 5.98
CA VAL A 73 -31.30 -18.28 5.78
C VAL A 73 -30.94 -19.26 6.90
N SER A 74 -31.61 -19.18 8.04
CA SER A 74 -31.39 -20.10 9.17
C SER A 74 -31.89 -21.52 8.92
N ASP A 75 -32.83 -21.69 7.98
CA ASP A 75 -33.34 -23.01 7.57
C ASP A 75 -32.34 -23.79 6.67
N MET A 76 -31.23 -23.16 6.27
CA MET A 76 -30.12 -23.76 5.49
C MET A 76 -30.51 -24.37 4.13
N ASN A 77 -31.71 -24.06 3.61
CA ASN A 77 -32.14 -24.38 2.25
C ASN A 77 -31.98 -23.14 1.36
N LEU A 78 -30.76 -22.94 0.85
CA LEU A 78 -30.38 -21.70 0.18
C LEU A 78 -30.58 -21.78 -1.34
N GLN A 79 -30.96 -20.66 -1.94
CA GLN A 79 -31.06 -20.47 -3.40
C GLN A 79 -30.33 -19.18 -3.77
N GLY A 80 -29.89 -19.04 -5.01
CA GLY A 80 -29.20 -17.82 -5.49
C GLY A 80 -27.71 -18.02 -5.71
N VAL A 81 -26.96 -16.93 -5.59
CA VAL A 81 -25.54 -16.85 -5.95
C VAL A 81 -24.67 -16.76 -4.69
N PRO A 82 -23.80 -17.75 -4.40
CA PRO A 82 -22.95 -17.73 -3.22
C PRO A 82 -21.77 -16.76 -3.39
N VAL A 83 -21.58 -15.89 -2.40
CA VAL A 83 -20.43 -14.99 -2.28
C VAL A 83 -19.73 -15.28 -0.97
N LEU A 84 -18.43 -15.56 -0.99
CA LEU A 84 -17.62 -15.79 0.20
C LEU A 84 -16.70 -14.59 0.46
N PHE A 85 -16.95 -13.91 1.58
CA PHE A 85 -16.08 -12.86 2.08
C PHE A 85 -14.97 -13.43 2.96
N ILE A 86 -13.72 -13.01 2.70
CA ILE A 86 -12.53 -13.41 3.45
C ILE A 86 -11.91 -12.15 4.07
N PRO A 87 -11.89 -12.03 5.42
CA PRO A 87 -11.38 -10.85 6.10
C PRO A 87 -9.85 -10.75 6.05
N GLY A 88 -9.36 -9.55 6.37
CA GLY A 88 -7.94 -9.23 6.37
C GLY A 88 -7.21 -9.47 7.69
N ASN A 89 -6.01 -8.89 7.79
CA ASN A 89 -5.19 -8.88 9.01
C ASN A 89 -5.96 -8.31 10.20
N ALA A 90 -6.09 -9.07 11.29
CA ALA A 90 -6.90 -8.71 12.46
C ALA A 90 -8.35 -8.29 12.11
N GLY A 91 -8.87 -8.80 10.99
CA GLY A 91 -10.19 -8.51 10.47
C GLY A 91 -11.24 -9.49 10.98
N SER A 92 -12.43 -8.97 11.24
CA SER A 92 -13.60 -9.75 11.65
C SER A 92 -14.45 -10.14 10.44
N HIS A 93 -15.10 -11.31 10.51
CA HIS A 93 -16.10 -11.76 9.54
C HIS A 93 -17.23 -10.73 9.31
N LYS A 94 -17.45 -9.81 10.26
CA LYS A 94 -18.44 -8.73 10.21
C LYS A 94 -18.17 -7.64 9.17
N GLN A 95 -16.97 -7.61 8.58
CA GLN A 95 -16.62 -6.66 7.52
C GLN A 95 -17.47 -6.84 6.24
N ALA A 96 -18.06 -8.02 6.03
CA ALA A 96 -18.92 -8.34 4.88
C ALA A 96 -20.23 -7.53 4.82
N ARG A 97 -20.70 -6.99 5.97
CA ARG A 97 -22.03 -6.40 6.14
C ARG A 97 -22.42 -5.36 5.11
N SER A 98 -21.48 -4.51 4.69
CA SER A 98 -21.78 -3.38 3.81
C SER A 98 -22.12 -3.85 2.40
N LEU A 99 -21.36 -4.81 1.87
CA LEU A 99 -21.66 -5.43 0.57
C LEU A 99 -22.93 -6.26 0.65
N ALA A 100 -23.08 -7.07 1.70
CA ALA A 100 -24.22 -7.96 1.88
C ALA A 100 -25.55 -7.19 2.01
N SER A 101 -25.58 -6.15 2.85
CA SER A 101 -26.78 -5.33 3.06
C SER A 101 -27.20 -4.57 1.81
N VAL A 102 -26.25 -3.96 1.10
CA VAL A 102 -26.54 -3.22 -0.14
C VAL A 102 -27.03 -4.16 -1.24
N ALA A 103 -26.47 -5.38 -1.34
CA ALA A 103 -26.95 -6.40 -2.27
C ALA A 103 -28.36 -6.89 -1.92
N LEU A 104 -28.65 -7.16 -0.64
CA LEU A 104 -29.97 -7.57 -0.17
C LEU A 104 -31.04 -6.52 -0.49
N ARG A 105 -30.80 -5.27 -0.10
CA ARG A 105 -31.70 -4.15 -0.39
C ARG A 105 -31.94 -3.96 -1.89
N ARG A 106 -30.91 -4.16 -2.71
CA ARG A 106 -31.02 -4.06 -4.16
C ARG A 106 -32.00 -5.11 -4.72
N VAL A 107 -31.99 -6.32 -4.17
CA VAL A 107 -32.94 -7.38 -4.53
C VAL A 107 -34.35 -7.00 -4.12
N GLU A 108 -34.56 -6.48 -2.91
CA GLU A 108 -35.90 -6.09 -2.44
C GLU A 108 -36.52 -4.96 -3.28
N GLU A 109 -35.70 -3.96 -3.65
CA GLU A 109 -36.14 -2.80 -4.43
C GLU A 109 -36.44 -3.15 -5.90
N LYS A 110 -35.63 -4.04 -6.52
CA LYS A 110 -35.75 -4.35 -7.96
C LYS A 110 -36.46 -5.66 -8.25
N LYS A 111 -36.64 -6.52 -7.25
CA LYS A 111 -37.21 -7.86 -7.34
C LYS A 111 -36.65 -8.67 -8.53
N PRO A 112 -35.32 -8.77 -8.70
CA PRO A 112 -34.75 -9.66 -9.70
C PRO A 112 -35.06 -11.13 -9.35
N ASN A 113 -34.99 -12.02 -10.33
CA ASN A 113 -35.26 -13.45 -10.15
C ASN A 113 -34.14 -14.21 -9.38
N PHE A 114 -33.19 -13.49 -8.79
CA PHE A 114 -32.04 -14.04 -8.09
C PHE A 114 -31.63 -13.14 -6.92
N HIS A 115 -30.84 -13.69 -6.00
CA HIS A 115 -30.22 -12.93 -4.92
C HIS A 115 -28.81 -13.44 -4.62
N PHE A 116 -28.06 -12.68 -3.85
CA PHE A 116 -26.73 -13.06 -3.38
C PHE A 116 -26.81 -13.53 -1.93
N ASN A 117 -26.28 -14.72 -1.63
CA ASN A 117 -26.07 -15.14 -0.26
C ASN A 117 -24.62 -14.85 0.12
N TYR A 118 -24.42 -13.92 1.05
CA TYR A 118 -23.09 -13.58 1.54
C TYR A 118 -22.71 -14.48 2.71
N PHE A 119 -21.73 -15.33 2.46
CA PHE A 119 -21.01 -16.09 3.46
C PHE A 119 -19.76 -15.32 3.89
N THR A 120 -19.32 -15.54 5.11
CA THR A 120 -18.13 -14.90 5.65
C THR A 120 -17.40 -15.85 6.60
N VAL A 121 -16.08 -15.94 6.46
CA VAL A 121 -15.24 -16.75 7.34
C VAL A 121 -14.75 -15.94 8.52
N ASP A 122 -14.74 -16.56 9.69
CA ASP A 122 -14.08 -16.05 10.89
C ASP A 122 -12.73 -16.74 11.05
N LEU A 123 -11.67 -15.95 10.96
CA LEU A 123 -10.28 -16.41 11.05
C LEU A 123 -9.62 -15.98 12.38
N ASN A 124 -10.42 -15.83 13.46
CA ASN A 124 -9.98 -15.51 14.81
C ASN A 124 -9.18 -14.19 14.91
N GLU A 125 -9.41 -13.26 13.99
CA GLU A 125 -8.74 -11.94 13.94
C GLU A 125 -7.19 -12.06 14.04
N GLU A 126 -6.62 -13.09 13.40
CA GLU A 126 -5.17 -13.34 13.44
C GLU A 126 -4.37 -12.27 12.65
N MET A 127 -3.10 -12.06 13.05
CA MET A 127 -2.20 -11.03 12.49
C MET A 127 -1.53 -11.48 11.17
N MET A 128 -2.35 -11.89 10.19
CA MET A 128 -1.93 -12.46 8.91
C MET A 128 -0.97 -11.59 8.08
N GLY A 129 -1.03 -10.27 8.27
CA GLY A 129 -0.22 -9.29 7.52
C GLY A 129 1.21 -9.16 8.03
N LEU A 130 1.50 -9.67 9.24
CA LEU A 130 2.81 -9.61 9.88
C LEU A 130 3.32 -10.98 10.36
N TYR A 131 2.48 -12.02 10.28
CA TYR A 131 2.78 -13.39 10.68
C TYR A 131 2.18 -14.39 9.69
N GLY A 132 3.02 -15.17 9.03
CA GLY A 132 2.64 -16.12 7.98
C GLY A 132 2.40 -17.55 8.46
N GLY A 133 2.63 -17.84 9.74
CA GLY A 133 2.51 -19.20 10.28
C GLY A 133 1.08 -19.78 10.25
N THR A 134 0.05 -18.96 10.11
CA THR A 134 -1.36 -19.39 10.06
C THR A 134 -1.96 -19.42 8.65
N LEU A 135 -1.27 -18.86 7.64
CA LEU A 135 -1.85 -18.65 6.30
C LEU A 135 -2.23 -19.96 5.59
N GLN A 136 -1.46 -21.03 5.81
CA GLN A 136 -1.75 -22.35 5.24
C GLN A 136 -3.06 -22.91 5.82
N ASP A 137 -3.17 -22.97 7.17
CA ASP A 137 -4.37 -23.43 7.88
C ASP A 137 -5.62 -22.63 7.46
N GLN A 138 -5.48 -21.31 7.30
CA GLN A 138 -6.56 -20.44 6.86
C GLN A 138 -6.99 -20.74 5.43
N THR A 139 -6.04 -21.00 4.53
CA THR A 139 -6.33 -21.35 3.13
C THR A 139 -7.06 -22.68 3.02
N GLU A 140 -6.60 -23.69 3.76
CA GLU A 140 -7.26 -25.00 3.84
C GLU A 140 -8.65 -24.90 4.45
N PHE A 141 -8.82 -24.12 5.52
CA PHE A 141 -10.13 -23.88 6.14
C PHE A 141 -11.10 -23.20 5.17
N VAL A 142 -10.65 -22.20 4.41
CA VAL A 142 -11.48 -21.52 3.39
C VAL A 142 -11.89 -22.49 2.28
N HIS A 143 -11.00 -23.39 1.84
CA HIS A 143 -11.36 -24.45 0.89
C HIS A 143 -12.50 -25.32 1.43
N LEU A 144 -12.39 -25.80 2.68
CA LEU A 144 -13.44 -26.59 3.32
C LEU A 144 -14.77 -25.82 3.44
N CYS A 145 -14.70 -24.52 3.73
CA CYS A 145 -15.88 -23.66 3.77
C CYS A 145 -16.56 -23.58 2.40
N MET A 146 -15.80 -23.43 1.32
CA MET A 146 -16.36 -23.39 -0.04
C MET A 146 -17.07 -24.70 -0.41
N THR A 147 -16.43 -25.84 -0.15
CA THR A 147 -17.06 -27.15 -0.36
C THR A 147 -18.35 -27.25 0.44
N LYS A 148 -18.35 -26.82 1.70
CA LYS A 148 -19.56 -26.81 2.53
C LYS A 148 -20.64 -25.89 1.95
N ILE A 149 -20.29 -24.68 1.50
CA ILE A 149 -21.25 -23.72 0.92
C ILE A 149 -21.97 -24.35 -0.27
N LEU A 150 -21.26 -24.95 -1.21
CA LEU A 150 -21.87 -25.54 -2.39
C LEU A 150 -22.82 -26.69 -2.05
N THR A 151 -22.53 -27.46 -0.98
CA THR A 151 -23.45 -28.53 -0.52
C THR A 151 -24.79 -28.00 -0.01
N LEU A 152 -24.87 -26.74 0.44
CA LEU A 152 -26.13 -26.13 0.92
C LEU A 152 -27.13 -25.84 -0.22
N TYR A 153 -26.68 -25.90 -1.48
CA TYR A 153 -27.52 -25.67 -2.66
C TYR A 153 -27.91 -26.95 -3.39
N GLY A 154 -27.68 -28.13 -2.81
CA GLY A 154 -27.94 -29.40 -3.49
C GLY A 154 -29.38 -29.60 -3.96
N GLU A 155 -30.35 -28.96 -3.30
CA GLU A 155 -31.78 -28.99 -3.65
C GLU A 155 -32.25 -27.75 -4.44
N ALA A 156 -31.36 -26.82 -4.75
CA ALA A 156 -31.72 -25.62 -5.50
C ALA A 156 -32.07 -25.98 -6.97
N PRO A 157 -33.06 -25.32 -7.60
CA PRO A 157 -33.45 -25.62 -8.99
C PRO A 157 -32.29 -25.48 -10.00
N ASN A 158 -31.45 -24.46 -9.81
CA ASN A 158 -30.24 -24.19 -10.58
C ASN A 158 -29.06 -24.06 -9.60
N PRO A 159 -28.45 -25.18 -9.17
CA PRO A 159 -27.38 -25.14 -8.18
C PRO A 159 -26.15 -24.41 -8.73
N PRO A 160 -25.52 -23.52 -7.94
CA PRO A 160 -24.30 -22.84 -8.34
C PRO A 160 -23.15 -23.83 -8.48
N SER A 161 -22.35 -23.70 -9.54
CA SER A 161 -21.12 -24.48 -9.74
C SER A 161 -19.85 -23.75 -9.24
N SER A 162 -19.97 -22.47 -8.86
CA SER A 162 -18.85 -21.67 -8.40
C SER A 162 -19.26 -20.66 -7.32
N VAL A 163 -18.29 -20.22 -6.53
CA VAL A 163 -18.44 -19.21 -5.47
C VAL A 163 -17.67 -17.95 -5.88
N ILE A 164 -18.29 -16.78 -5.75
CA ILE A 164 -17.57 -15.50 -5.91
C ILE A 164 -16.75 -15.24 -4.65
N LEU A 165 -15.46 -14.96 -4.80
CA LEU A 165 -14.61 -14.62 -3.67
C LEU A 165 -14.44 -13.11 -3.54
N VAL A 166 -14.64 -12.58 -2.33
CA VAL A 166 -14.33 -11.19 -1.98
C VAL A 166 -13.30 -11.18 -0.86
N GLY A 167 -12.09 -10.72 -1.13
CA GLY A 167 -11.00 -10.68 -0.15
C GLY A 167 -10.62 -9.25 0.24
N HIS A 168 -10.55 -8.96 1.53
CA HIS A 168 -9.99 -7.71 2.03
C HIS A 168 -8.56 -7.92 2.54
N SER A 169 -7.64 -7.04 2.17
CA SER A 169 -6.25 -7.09 2.64
C SER A 169 -5.64 -8.49 2.44
N MET A 170 -5.11 -9.15 3.48
CA MET A 170 -4.59 -10.51 3.36
C MET A 170 -5.62 -11.57 2.94
N GLY A 171 -6.92 -11.33 3.14
CA GLY A 171 -7.99 -12.23 2.67
C GLY A 171 -8.01 -12.39 1.15
N GLY A 172 -7.58 -11.38 0.39
CA GLY A 172 -7.42 -11.49 -1.06
C GLY A 172 -6.21 -12.33 -1.48
N ILE A 173 -5.19 -12.44 -0.63
CA ILE A 173 -4.06 -13.37 -0.83
C ILE A 173 -4.53 -14.80 -0.55
N ILE A 174 -5.30 -15.03 0.53
CA ILE A 174 -5.89 -16.34 0.84
C ILE A 174 -6.80 -16.81 -0.30
N ALA A 175 -7.65 -15.93 -0.85
CA ALA A 175 -8.50 -16.23 -2.01
C ALA A 175 -7.69 -16.75 -3.21
N ARG A 176 -6.51 -16.16 -3.46
CA ARG A 176 -5.61 -16.60 -4.53
C ARG A 176 -4.83 -17.87 -4.16
N ALA A 177 -4.53 -18.07 -2.89
CA ALA A 177 -3.78 -19.22 -2.40
C ALA A 177 -4.58 -20.53 -2.47
N LEU A 178 -5.91 -20.47 -2.53
CA LEU A 178 -6.75 -21.66 -2.72
C LEU A 178 -6.29 -22.51 -3.92
N PHE A 179 -5.92 -21.85 -5.02
CA PHE A 179 -5.48 -22.51 -6.24
C PHE A 179 -4.13 -23.21 -6.12
N THR A 180 -3.33 -22.91 -5.08
CA THR A 180 -2.06 -23.58 -4.82
C THR A 180 -2.22 -24.87 -4.01
N LEU A 181 -3.43 -25.17 -3.51
CA LEU A 181 -3.70 -26.41 -2.82
C LEU A 181 -3.77 -27.58 -3.82
N PRO A 182 -3.22 -28.76 -3.50
CA PRO A 182 -3.14 -29.89 -4.43
C PRO A 182 -4.52 -30.42 -4.86
N ASP A 183 -5.51 -30.41 -3.97
CA ASP A 183 -6.84 -30.99 -4.20
C ASP A 183 -7.92 -29.93 -4.51
N PHE A 184 -7.50 -28.70 -4.82
CA PHE A 184 -8.45 -27.62 -5.13
C PHE A 184 -8.84 -27.64 -6.60
N ASP A 185 -10.14 -27.71 -6.90
CA ASP A 185 -10.66 -27.57 -8.25
C ASP A 185 -10.82 -26.09 -8.64
N PRO A 186 -10.04 -25.57 -9.61
CA PRO A 186 -10.14 -24.18 -10.06
C PRO A 186 -11.51 -23.81 -10.65
N SER A 187 -12.33 -24.78 -11.06
CA SER A 187 -13.67 -24.55 -11.61
C SER A 187 -14.65 -23.97 -10.57
N LEU A 188 -14.37 -24.19 -9.28
CA LEU A 188 -15.18 -23.72 -8.16
C LEU A 188 -15.14 -22.20 -7.97
N VAL A 189 -14.25 -21.50 -8.66
CA VAL A 189 -14.12 -20.04 -8.58
C VAL A 189 -14.00 -19.48 -9.99
N SER A 190 -14.91 -18.58 -10.33
CA SER A 190 -14.87 -17.86 -11.60
C SER A 190 -14.43 -16.41 -11.40
N THR A 191 -14.75 -15.77 -10.27
CA THR A 191 -14.53 -14.35 -10.03
C THR A 191 -13.97 -14.09 -8.64
N ILE A 192 -12.93 -13.25 -8.57
CA ILE A 192 -12.30 -12.77 -7.34
C ILE A 192 -12.31 -11.25 -7.35
N ILE A 193 -12.79 -10.64 -6.27
CA ILE A 193 -12.71 -9.19 -6.02
C ILE A 193 -11.84 -8.97 -4.80
N THR A 194 -10.79 -8.17 -4.93
CA THR A 194 -9.87 -7.86 -3.84
C THR A 194 -9.87 -6.37 -3.52
N GLN A 195 -9.92 -6.06 -2.23
CA GLN A 195 -9.96 -4.70 -1.72
C GLN A 195 -8.76 -4.47 -0.81
N ALA A 196 -7.93 -3.48 -1.14
CA ALA A 196 -6.70 -3.13 -0.43
C ALA A 196 -5.74 -4.33 -0.20
N THR A 197 -5.70 -5.27 -1.14
CA THR A 197 -4.90 -6.52 -1.02
C THR A 197 -3.47 -6.30 -1.54
N PRO A 198 -2.41 -6.58 -0.76
CA PRO A 198 -1.02 -6.37 -1.18
C PRO A 198 -0.50 -7.49 -2.10
N HIS A 199 -1.01 -7.58 -3.33
CA HIS A 199 -0.65 -8.64 -4.29
C HIS A 199 0.84 -8.74 -4.64
N GLN A 200 1.57 -7.62 -4.75
CA GLN A 200 2.98 -7.62 -5.19
C GLN A 200 3.94 -8.20 -4.14
N GLY A 201 3.58 -8.16 -2.86
CA GLY A 201 4.43 -8.63 -1.77
C GLY A 201 3.96 -8.09 -0.41
N PRO A 202 4.51 -8.59 0.70
CA PRO A 202 4.08 -8.19 2.03
C PRO A 202 4.39 -6.71 2.30
N VAL A 203 3.50 -6.06 3.05
CA VAL A 203 3.67 -4.66 3.46
C VAL A 203 4.97 -4.47 4.26
N LEU A 204 5.19 -5.35 5.23
CA LEU A 204 6.40 -5.43 6.04
C LEU A 204 6.86 -6.90 6.09
N PRO A 205 7.97 -7.27 5.43
CA PRO A 205 8.51 -8.63 5.47
C PRO A 205 9.21 -8.94 6.80
N LEU A 206 8.44 -9.05 7.89
CA LEU A 206 8.92 -9.43 9.24
C LEU A 206 9.03 -10.94 9.44
N ASP A 207 8.43 -11.72 8.54
CA ASP A 207 8.40 -13.18 8.60
C ASP A 207 8.76 -13.80 7.24
N LYS A 208 9.73 -14.73 7.25
CA LYS A 208 10.13 -15.51 6.07
C LYS A 208 8.97 -16.33 5.50
N LYS A 209 8.11 -16.91 6.35
CA LYS A 209 6.98 -17.74 5.92
C LYS A 209 5.96 -16.92 5.15
N LEU A 210 5.63 -15.73 5.65
CA LEU A 210 4.76 -14.77 4.95
C LEU A 210 5.30 -14.44 3.55
N SER A 211 6.57 -14.06 3.44
CA SER A 211 7.20 -13.77 2.14
C SER A 211 7.18 -14.99 1.22
N THR A 212 7.55 -16.17 1.73
CA THR A 212 7.60 -17.41 0.94
C THR A 212 6.21 -17.80 0.42
N PHE A 213 5.19 -17.69 1.28
CA PHE A 213 3.80 -17.97 0.93
C PHE A 213 3.33 -17.07 -0.21
N MET A 214 3.51 -15.75 -0.09
CA MET A 214 3.09 -14.81 -1.14
C MET A 214 3.86 -15.00 -2.44
N THR A 215 5.16 -15.29 -2.39
CA THR A 215 5.95 -15.62 -3.58
C THR A 215 5.42 -16.89 -4.25
N ALA A 216 5.12 -17.95 -3.49
CA ALA A 216 4.55 -19.18 -4.04
C ALA A 216 3.19 -18.94 -4.73
N VAL A 217 2.31 -18.15 -4.10
CA VAL A 217 1.01 -17.76 -4.68
C VAL A 217 1.21 -16.95 -5.96
N ASN A 218 2.15 -16.00 -6.00
CA ASN A 218 2.42 -15.22 -7.20
C ASN A 218 3.01 -16.07 -8.33
N SER A 219 4.01 -16.91 -8.04
CA SER A 219 4.62 -17.82 -9.01
C SER A 219 3.59 -18.76 -9.64
N TYR A 220 2.73 -19.36 -8.82
CA TYR A 220 1.68 -20.25 -9.31
C TYR A 220 0.72 -19.54 -10.28
N TRP A 221 0.28 -18.33 -9.92
CA TRP A 221 -0.66 -17.53 -10.72
C TRP A 221 -0.08 -17.06 -12.06
N VAL A 222 1.23 -16.83 -12.10
CA VAL A 222 1.96 -16.53 -13.34
C VAL A 222 2.07 -17.77 -14.22
N GLU A 223 2.50 -18.90 -13.64
CA GLU A 223 2.73 -20.15 -14.38
C GLU A 223 1.43 -20.76 -14.95
N HIS A 224 0.35 -20.73 -14.18
CA HIS A 224 -0.92 -21.38 -14.53
C HIS A 224 -1.96 -20.41 -15.13
N GLY A 225 -1.56 -19.16 -15.39
CA GLY A 225 -2.45 -18.10 -15.85
C GLY A 225 -3.16 -18.38 -17.18
N ASN A 226 -2.47 -19.06 -18.10
CA ASN A 226 -2.98 -19.40 -19.44
C ASN A 226 -3.58 -20.81 -19.53
N SER A 227 -3.56 -21.57 -18.43
CA SER A 227 -4.07 -22.94 -18.37
C SER A 227 -5.27 -23.01 -17.42
N SER A 228 -5.06 -23.52 -16.20
CA SER A 228 -6.11 -23.79 -15.22
C SER A 228 -6.78 -22.53 -14.66
N LEU A 229 -6.17 -21.35 -14.82
CA LEU A 229 -6.70 -20.07 -14.33
C LEU A 229 -7.30 -19.20 -15.45
N SER A 230 -7.37 -19.71 -16.68
CA SER A 230 -7.76 -18.92 -17.85
C SER A 230 -9.19 -18.39 -17.80
N HIS A 231 -10.09 -19.06 -17.06
CA HIS A 231 -11.48 -18.64 -16.82
C HIS A 231 -11.67 -17.72 -15.60
N VAL A 232 -10.64 -17.57 -14.76
CA VAL A 232 -10.74 -16.82 -13.50
C VAL A 232 -10.47 -15.34 -13.73
N THR A 233 -11.44 -14.50 -13.37
CA THR A 233 -11.36 -13.04 -13.47
C THR A 233 -11.05 -12.41 -12.12
N VAL A 234 -10.15 -11.43 -12.08
CA VAL A 234 -9.72 -10.76 -10.84
C VAL A 234 -9.87 -9.25 -10.96
N VAL A 235 -10.53 -8.63 -9.98
CA VAL A 235 -10.59 -7.17 -9.81
C VAL A 235 -9.89 -6.79 -8.53
N SER A 236 -8.95 -5.85 -8.59
CA SER A 236 -8.22 -5.32 -7.43
C SER A 236 -8.42 -3.82 -7.30
N THR A 237 -8.79 -3.35 -6.12
CA THR A 237 -8.89 -1.90 -5.83
C THR A 237 -7.98 -1.50 -4.66
N GLY A 238 -7.09 -0.52 -4.86
CA GLY A 238 -6.26 0.06 -3.80
C GLY A 238 -6.85 1.35 -3.22
N GLY A 239 -6.68 1.62 -1.92
CA GLY A 239 -7.37 2.74 -1.25
C GLY A 239 -6.84 4.15 -1.55
N GLY A 240 -5.71 4.27 -2.28
CA GLY A 240 -5.12 5.55 -2.66
C GLY A 240 -4.38 6.26 -1.52
N HIS A 241 -4.55 7.58 -1.40
CA HIS A 241 -3.83 8.43 -0.43
C HIS A 241 -4.03 8.04 1.03
N ARG A 242 -5.27 7.75 1.44
CA ARG A 242 -5.65 7.48 2.83
C ARG A 242 -5.31 6.06 3.29
N ASP A 243 -5.05 5.12 2.38
CA ASP A 243 -4.53 3.81 2.75
C ASP A 243 -3.03 3.92 3.04
N VAL A 244 -2.73 4.12 4.33
CA VAL A 244 -1.36 4.20 4.85
C VAL A 244 -0.78 2.82 5.19
N LEU A 245 -1.60 1.78 5.24
CA LEU A 245 -1.16 0.42 5.54
C LEU A 245 -0.72 -0.29 4.27
N VAL A 246 -1.54 -0.27 3.21
CA VAL A 246 -1.24 -0.90 1.93
C VAL A 246 -1.10 0.17 0.84
N ARG A 247 0.14 0.39 0.40
CA ARG A 247 0.43 1.31 -0.71
C ARG A 247 -0.25 0.83 -2.01
N ASN A 248 -0.72 1.78 -2.82
CA ASN A 248 -1.40 1.49 -4.09
C ASN A 248 -0.57 0.61 -5.04
N SER A 249 0.75 0.81 -5.11
CA SER A 249 1.61 -0.03 -5.96
C SER A 249 1.58 -1.52 -5.56
N LEU A 250 1.38 -1.83 -4.27
CA LEU A 250 1.30 -3.22 -3.79
C LEU A 250 -0.02 -3.91 -4.19
N THR A 251 -1.08 -3.14 -4.47
CA THR A 251 -2.38 -3.70 -4.89
C THR A 251 -2.45 -4.00 -6.38
N SER A 252 -1.41 -3.65 -7.14
CA SER A 252 -1.32 -3.94 -8.57
C SER A 252 -1.30 -5.44 -8.85
N LEU A 253 -1.95 -5.83 -9.95
CA LEU A 253 -1.89 -7.19 -10.51
C LEU A 253 -0.84 -7.33 -11.63
N LYS A 254 -0.12 -6.25 -11.96
CA LYS A 254 0.90 -6.23 -13.03
C LYS A 254 1.92 -7.34 -12.80
N GLY A 255 2.19 -8.12 -13.85
CA GLY A 255 3.11 -9.26 -13.83
C GLY A 255 2.60 -10.50 -13.08
N ILE A 256 1.36 -10.49 -12.56
CA ILE A 256 0.75 -11.61 -11.82
C ILE A 256 -0.51 -12.13 -12.53
N VAL A 257 -1.38 -11.22 -12.96
CA VAL A 257 -2.63 -11.54 -13.68
C VAL A 257 -2.62 -10.78 -14.99
N ASP A 258 -2.84 -11.49 -16.09
CA ASP A 258 -2.91 -10.91 -17.43
C ASP A 258 -4.11 -9.95 -17.57
N GLU A 259 -3.94 -8.87 -18.34
CA GLU A 259 -4.97 -7.84 -18.52
C GLU A 259 -6.25 -8.38 -19.16
N SER A 260 -6.21 -9.51 -19.89
CA SER A 260 -7.40 -10.17 -20.43
C SER A 260 -8.29 -10.81 -19.38
N ARG A 261 -7.83 -10.93 -18.14
CA ARG A 261 -8.56 -11.52 -16.99
C ARG A 261 -8.37 -10.76 -15.67
N GLY A 262 -7.63 -9.65 -15.67
CA GLY A 262 -7.34 -8.84 -14.49
C GLY A 262 -7.67 -7.36 -14.71
N VAL A 263 -8.27 -6.72 -13.72
CA VAL A 263 -8.41 -5.25 -13.61
C VAL A 263 -7.82 -4.82 -12.28
N TYR A 264 -6.98 -3.78 -12.28
CA TYR A 264 -6.54 -3.13 -11.05
C TYR A 264 -6.60 -1.61 -11.18
N THR A 265 -6.97 -0.94 -10.10
CA THR A 265 -7.18 0.52 -10.07
C THR A 265 -7.15 1.07 -8.65
N SER A 266 -6.92 2.37 -8.49
CA SER A 266 -7.13 3.07 -7.22
C SER A 266 -8.61 3.41 -7.03
N THR A 267 -9.13 3.38 -5.80
CA THR A 267 -10.50 3.85 -5.50
C THR A 267 -10.72 5.32 -5.88
N MET A 268 -9.63 6.09 -5.98
CA MET A 268 -9.62 7.48 -6.45
C MET A 268 -9.97 7.61 -7.94
N SER A 269 -9.77 6.55 -8.71
CA SER A 269 -9.95 6.51 -10.16
C SER A 269 -11.20 5.76 -10.59
N VAL A 270 -11.80 5.00 -9.68
CA VAL A 270 -13.03 4.24 -9.93
C VAL A 270 -14.19 5.20 -10.24
N PRO A 271 -14.82 5.09 -11.42
CA PRO A 271 -15.96 5.93 -11.79
C PRO A 271 -17.11 5.85 -10.78
N ASN A 272 -17.80 6.97 -10.54
CA ASN A 272 -18.81 7.13 -9.47
C ASN A 272 -18.30 6.96 -8.03
N ALA A 273 -17.04 6.56 -7.82
CA ALA A 273 -16.38 6.60 -6.53
C ALA A 273 -15.56 7.87 -6.37
N TRP A 274 -14.44 8.01 -7.10
CA TRP A 274 -13.52 9.14 -7.03
C TRP A 274 -13.17 9.56 -5.60
N VAL A 275 -12.92 8.57 -4.74
CA VAL A 275 -12.63 8.79 -3.32
C VAL A 275 -11.41 8.01 -2.91
N SER A 276 -10.55 8.60 -2.10
CA SER A 276 -9.55 7.83 -1.37
C SER A 276 -10.19 7.19 -0.14
N THR A 277 -9.90 5.91 0.08
CA THR A 277 -10.34 5.16 1.25
C THR A 277 -9.15 4.86 2.16
N ASP A 278 -9.35 4.96 3.47
CA ASP A 278 -8.40 4.33 4.39
C ASP A 278 -8.51 2.80 4.31
N HIS A 279 -7.55 2.11 4.91
CA HIS A 279 -7.41 0.66 4.75
C HIS A 279 -8.67 -0.13 5.12
N LEU A 280 -9.37 0.29 6.19
CA LEU A 280 -10.59 -0.37 6.64
C LEU A 280 -11.80 0.14 5.84
N CYS A 281 -11.80 1.42 5.47
CA CYS A 281 -12.86 2.04 4.68
C CYS A 281 -13.05 1.41 3.31
N ALA A 282 -12.02 0.77 2.75
CA ALA A 282 -12.09 0.03 1.50
C ALA A 282 -13.28 -0.94 1.40
N VAL A 283 -13.75 -1.54 2.51
CA VAL A 283 -14.86 -2.52 2.49
C VAL A 283 -16.25 -1.93 2.75
N TRP A 284 -16.34 -0.73 3.34
CA TRP A 284 -17.62 -0.14 3.76
C TRP A 284 -17.90 1.23 3.15
N CYS A 285 -16.99 1.71 2.30
CA CYS A 285 -17.19 2.93 1.58
C CYS A 285 -18.36 2.83 0.62
N ARG A 286 -19.42 3.63 0.82
CA ARG A 286 -20.67 3.50 0.06
C ARG A 286 -20.47 3.55 -1.44
N GLN A 287 -19.59 4.42 -1.91
CA GLN A 287 -19.37 4.59 -3.33
C GLN A 287 -18.71 3.34 -3.94
N MET A 288 -17.70 2.79 -3.27
CA MET A 288 -17.03 1.56 -3.68
C MET A 288 -17.94 0.33 -3.55
N VAL A 289 -18.72 0.25 -2.48
CA VAL A 289 -19.72 -0.82 -2.27
C VAL A 289 -20.76 -0.79 -3.38
N LEU A 290 -21.25 0.40 -3.77
CA LEU A 290 -22.22 0.53 -4.87
C LEU A 290 -21.60 0.16 -6.23
N ALA A 291 -20.36 0.58 -6.52
CA ALA A 291 -19.67 0.20 -7.75
C ALA A 291 -19.47 -1.32 -7.84
N THR A 292 -18.99 -1.93 -6.75
CA THR A 292 -18.78 -3.38 -6.64
C THR A 292 -20.10 -4.14 -6.78
N THR A 293 -21.14 -3.71 -6.09
CA THR A 293 -22.47 -4.35 -6.16
C THR A 293 -23.05 -4.26 -7.56
N ARG A 294 -22.99 -3.10 -8.23
CA ARG A 294 -23.47 -2.97 -9.62
C ARG A 294 -22.75 -3.93 -10.57
N ALA A 295 -21.42 -4.01 -10.46
CA ALA A 295 -20.64 -4.96 -11.25
C ALA A 295 -21.07 -6.42 -10.99
N LEU A 296 -21.29 -6.80 -9.72
CA LEU A 296 -21.77 -8.14 -9.37
C LEU A 296 -23.13 -8.47 -9.97
N PHE A 297 -24.08 -7.53 -9.99
CA PHE A 297 -25.38 -7.75 -10.64
C PHE A 297 -25.25 -7.86 -12.17
N ASP A 298 -24.36 -7.09 -12.79
CA ASP A 298 -24.20 -7.05 -14.25
C ASP A 298 -23.48 -8.28 -14.83
N ILE A 299 -22.71 -9.02 -14.01
CA ILE A 299 -22.08 -10.30 -14.42
C ILE A 299 -23.00 -11.52 -14.32
N ILE A 300 -24.21 -11.38 -13.77
CA ILE A 300 -25.16 -12.49 -13.67
C ILE A 300 -25.80 -12.76 -15.03
N ASP A 301 -25.79 -14.03 -15.42
CA ASP A 301 -26.50 -14.51 -16.60
C ASP A 301 -28.00 -14.59 -16.28
N PRO A 302 -28.86 -13.84 -17.00
CA PRO A 302 -30.29 -13.81 -16.74
C PRO A 302 -30.99 -15.14 -16.98
N ASN A 303 -30.41 -16.04 -17.78
CA ASN A 303 -31.02 -17.34 -18.08
C ASN A 303 -30.81 -18.34 -16.93
N THR A 304 -29.60 -18.38 -16.39
CA THR A 304 -29.23 -19.32 -15.31
C THR A 304 -29.44 -18.73 -13.92
N SER A 305 -29.55 -17.40 -13.80
CA SER A 305 -29.53 -16.68 -12.52
C SER A 305 -28.25 -16.93 -11.72
N GLN A 306 -27.17 -17.28 -12.41
CA GLN A 306 -25.85 -17.57 -11.85
C GLN A 306 -24.79 -16.69 -12.52
N VAL A 307 -23.56 -16.72 -12.00
CA VAL A 307 -22.43 -15.98 -12.59
C VAL A 307 -22.19 -16.44 -14.03
N SER A 308 -22.07 -15.49 -14.96
CA SER A 308 -21.79 -15.81 -16.36
C SER A 308 -20.48 -16.59 -16.52
N THR A 309 -20.52 -17.67 -17.29
CA THR A 309 -19.32 -18.43 -17.65
C THR A 309 -18.43 -17.70 -18.65
N ASP A 310 -18.97 -16.73 -19.40
CA ASP A 310 -18.22 -15.92 -20.36
C ASP A 310 -17.28 -14.93 -19.63
N LYS A 311 -15.99 -15.25 -19.69
CA LYS A 311 -14.90 -14.40 -19.17
C LYS A 311 -14.91 -13.00 -19.80
N THR A 312 -15.18 -12.91 -21.10
CA THR A 312 -15.12 -11.65 -21.85
C THR A 312 -16.21 -10.70 -21.39
N LEU A 313 -17.44 -11.20 -21.21
CA LEU A 313 -18.52 -10.44 -20.61
C LEU A 313 -18.14 -9.91 -19.23
N ARG A 314 -17.65 -10.78 -18.34
CA ARG A 314 -17.26 -10.39 -16.97
C ARG A 314 -16.18 -9.31 -16.97
N MET A 315 -15.14 -9.47 -17.79
CA MET A 315 -14.08 -8.47 -17.91
C MET A 315 -14.57 -7.14 -18.48
N ASN A 316 -15.48 -7.15 -19.44
CA ASN A 316 -16.04 -5.91 -19.98
C ASN A 316 -16.91 -5.18 -18.94
N VAL A 317 -17.68 -5.91 -18.13
CA VAL A 317 -18.42 -5.36 -16.97
C VAL A 317 -17.44 -4.74 -15.96
N PHE A 318 -16.37 -5.45 -15.60
CA PHE A 318 -15.39 -4.91 -14.65
C PHE A 318 -14.66 -3.69 -15.17
N ARG A 319 -14.23 -3.67 -16.44
CA ARG A 319 -13.61 -2.49 -17.05
C ARG A 319 -14.57 -1.30 -17.06
N HIS A 320 -15.86 -1.55 -17.32
CA HIS A 320 -16.88 -0.50 -17.29
C HIS A 320 -17.03 0.13 -15.89
N HIS A 321 -17.16 -0.68 -14.84
CA HIS A 321 -17.40 -0.18 -13.48
C HIS A 321 -16.15 0.34 -12.78
N PHE A 322 -14.96 -0.17 -13.09
CA PHE A 322 -13.72 0.12 -12.34
C PHE A 322 -12.69 0.97 -13.11
N LEU A 323 -12.71 1.00 -14.45
CA LEU A 323 -11.74 1.79 -15.24
C LEU A 323 -12.41 2.92 -16.02
N SER A 324 -13.48 2.63 -16.76
CA SER A 324 -14.08 3.61 -17.66
C SER A 324 -15.58 3.38 -17.83
N HIS A 325 -16.37 4.24 -17.19
CA HIS A 325 -17.83 4.18 -17.22
C HIS A 325 -18.36 5.16 -18.26
N THR A 326 -19.16 4.70 -19.22
CA THR A 326 -19.63 5.52 -20.36
C THR A 326 -20.72 6.54 -19.98
N GLY A 327 -21.28 6.38 -18.78
CA GLY A 327 -22.33 7.25 -18.23
C GLY A 327 -23.75 6.71 -18.43
N THR A 328 -23.88 5.48 -18.94
CA THR A 328 -25.17 4.77 -19.04
C THR A 328 -25.68 4.33 -17.68
N LEU A 329 -27.00 4.37 -17.46
CA LEU A 329 -27.61 3.89 -16.20
C LEU A 329 -27.51 2.37 -16.00
N GLN A 330 -27.37 1.62 -17.09
CA GLN A 330 -27.20 0.17 -17.11
C GLN A 330 -26.02 -0.19 -18.00
N TYR A 331 -25.34 -1.28 -17.69
CA TYR A 331 -24.29 -1.81 -18.54
C TYR A 331 -24.89 -2.30 -19.89
N PRO A 332 -24.46 -1.75 -21.02
CA PRO A 332 -24.95 -2.19 -22.33
C PRO A 332 -24.32 -3.55 -22.66
N LYS A 333 -25.11 -4.63 -22.54
CA LYS A 333 -24.65 -6.00 -22.90
C LYS A 333 -24.26 -6.13 -24.38
N THR A 334 -24.77 -5.22 -25.22
CA THR A 334 -24.42 -5.10 -26.65
C THR A 334 -24.33 -3.62 -27.01
N SER A 335 -23.19 -3.21 -27.58
CA SER A 335 -23.04 -1.88 -28.18
C SER A 335 -23.65 -1.86 -29.57
N GLU A 336 -24.69 -1.04 -29.76
CA GLU A 336 -25.23 -0.75 -31.08
C GLU A 336 -24.22 0.11 -31.86
N LYS A 337 -23.70 -0.43 -32.97
CA LYS A 337 -22.71 0.26 -33.80
C LYS A 337 -23.28 1.45 -34.57
N GLU A 338 -24.59 1.44 -34.85
CA GLU A 338 -25.29 2.48 -35.60
C GLU A 338 -26.46 3.04 -34.80
N ILE A 339 -26.61 4.35 -34.78
CA ILE A 339 -27.78 5.06 -34.23
C ILE A 339 -28.67 5.52 -35.39
N THR A 340 -29.98 5.33 -35.25
CA THR A 340 -30.98 5.84 -36.19
C THR A 340 -31.39 7.27 -35.80
N ILE A 341 -31.31 8.20 -36.74
CA ILE A 341 -31.64 9.61 -36.54
C ILE A 341 -33.04 9.88 -37.10
N ASP A 342 -33.87 10.59 -36.35
CA ASP A 342 -35.22 10.97 -36.77
C ASP A 342 -35.15 12.09 -37.83
N PRO A 343 -35.56 11.82 -39.09
CA PRO A 343 -35.49 12.81 -40.16
C PRO A 343 -36.51 13.96 -40.01
N SER A 344 -37.48 13.84 -39.10
CA SER A 344 -38.46 14.91 -38.84
C SER A 344 -37.88 16.06 -38.00
N ILE A 345 -36.75 15.82 -37.32
CA ILE A 345 -36.12 16.79 -36.43
C ILE A 345 -35.01 17.53 -37.19
N THR A 346 -35.14 18.85 -37.27
CA THR A 346 -34.12 19.70 -37.90
C THR A 346 -32.84 19.76 -37.07
N TRP A 347 -31.69 19.58 -37.73
CA TRP A 347 -30.37 19.77 -37.13
C TRP A 347 -30.14 21.25 -36.84
N VAL A 348 -29.52 21.52 -35.70
CA VAL A 348 -28.97 22.83 -35.35
C VAL A 348 -27.49 22.77 -35.63
N GLU A 349 -27.07 23.32 -36.76
CA GLU A 349 -25.67 23.36 -37.14
C GLU A 349 -24.92 24.43 -36.33
N LYS A 350 -23.76 24.06 -35.79
CA LYS A 350 -22.90 24.94 -34.98
C LYS A 350 -21.57 25.16 -35.67
N THR A 351 -21.38 26.38 -36.19
CA THR A 351 -20.18 26.78 -36.96
C THR A 351 -19.07 27.38 -36.10
N ASP A 352 -19.35 27.76 -34.86
CA ASP A 352 -18.35 28.30 -33.93
C ASP A 352 -17.40 27.20 -33.43
N LYS A 353 -16.18 27.56 -33.03
CA LYS A 353 -15.20 26.60 -32.46
C LYS A 353 -15.67 26.08 -31.10
N LEU A 354 -16.11 27.00 -30.25
CA LEU A 354 -16.68 26.72 -28.95
C LEU A 354 -18.15 27.08 -28.97
N TRP A 355 -18.98 26.21 -28.41
CA TRP A 355 -20.40 26.52 -28.21
C TRP A 355 -20.97 25.74 -27.03
N GLU A 356 -22.09 26.24 -26.54
CA GLU A 356 -22.79 25.69 -25.40
C GLU A 356 -24.30 25.60 -25.66
N TYR A 357 -24.89 24.54 -25.12
CA TYR A 357 -26.32 24.33 -24.99
C TYR A 357 -26.64 23.95 -23.54
N ALA A 358 -26.99 24.94 -22.72
CA ALA A 358 -27.48 24.73 -21.36
C ALA A 358 -28.94 25.18 -21.23
N ARG A 359 -29.82 24.28 -20.77
CA ARG A 359 -31.26 24.57 -20.57
C ARG A 359 -31.76 23.89 -19.29
N PRO A 360 -32.67 24.55 -18.53
CA PRO A 360 -33.27 23.94 -17.35
C PRO A 360 -34.18 22.76 -17.69
N LYS A 361 -34.79 22.77 -18.89
CA LYS A 361 -35.59 21.68 -19.46
C LYS A 361 -35.45 21.69 -20.98
N VAL A 362 -35.53 20.53 -21.61
CA VAL A 362 -35.50 20.38 -23.07
C VAL A 362 -36.88 19.90 -23.54
N PRO A 363 -37.72 20.78 -24.12
CA PRO A 363 -39.11 20.44 -24.43
C PRO A 363 -39.28 19.46 -25.60
N LYS A 364 -38.31 19.42 -26.51
CA LYS A 364 -38.28 18.53 -27.68
C LYS A 364 -36.84 18.13 -27.97
N THR A 365 -36.64 16.90 -28.44
CA THR A 365 -35.33 16.40 -28.87
C THR A 365 -34.68 17.33 -29.90
N ARG A 366 -33.37 17.56 -29.76
CA ARG A 366 -32.55 18.37 -30.64
C ARG A 366 -31.33 17.58 -31.09
N TYR A 367 -30.95 17.77 -32.36
CA TYR A 367 -29.69 17.29 -32.90
C TYR A 367 -28.78 18.48 -33.14
N ILE A 368 -27.64 18.51 -32.45
CA ILE A 368 -26.64 19.55 -32.64
C ILE A 368 -25.56 18.99 -33.56
N ALA A 369 -25.43 19.56 -34.76
CA ALA A 369 -24.52 19.07 -35.79
C ALA A 369 -23.26 19.95 -35.85
N VAL A 370 -22.10 19.30 -35.79
CA VAL A 370 -20.78 19.92 -35.77
C VAL A 370 -19.99 19.47 -36.99
N PRO A 371 -19.72 20.35 -37.97
CA PRO A 371 -18.86 20.04 -39.12
C PRO A 371 -17.42 19.68 -38.71
N ILE A 372 -16.89 18.57 -39.23
CA ILE A 372 -15.54 18.05 -38.90
C ILE A 372 -14.43 18.81 -39.64
N ARG A 373 -14.63 19.12 -40.93
CA ARG A 373 -13.59 19.70 -41.78
C ARG A 373 -13.54 21.22 -41.62
N ARG A 374 -12.59 21.72 -40.85
CA ARG A 374 -12.29 23.14 -40.69
C ARG A 374 -10.79 23.37 -40.70
N GLU A 375 -10.36 24.52 -41.24
CA GLU A 375 -8.96 24.91 -41.21
C GLU A 375 -8.50 25.24 -39.78
N GLY A 376 -7.32 24.75 -39.40
CA GLY A 376 -6.67 25.08 -38.13
C GLY A 376 -7.23 24.41 -36.87
N VAL A 377 -8.02 23.34 -37.00
CA VAL A 377 -8.46 22.49 -35.87
C VAL A 377 -8.22 21.02 -36.21
N ASP A 378 -7.84 20.23 -35.21
CA ASP A 378 -7.52 18.80 -35.36
C ASP A 378 -8.22 17.91 -34.33
N SER A 379 -8.81 18.50 -33.29
CA SER A 379 -9.39 17.78 -32.15
C SER A 379 -10.72 18.38 -31.72
N LEU A 380 -11.58 17.54 -31.15
CA LEU A 380 -12.83 17.93 -30.51
C LEU A 380 -12.90 17.34 -29.10
N VAL A 381 -13.25 18.19 -28.16
CA VAL A 381 -13.71 17.77 -26.82
C VAL A 381 -15.18 18.13 -26.67
N ALA A 382 -15.99 17.19 -26.17
CA ALA A 382 -17.37 17.48 -25.81
C ALA A 382 -17.69 16.99 -24.40
N ILE A 383 -18.37 17.82 -23.63
CA ILE A 383 -18.84 17.56 -22.28
C ILE A 383 -20.36 17.57 -22.30
N SER A 384 -20.98 16.58 -21.66
CA SER A 384 -22.43 16.48 -21.58
C SER A 384 -22.87 15.86 -20.26
N ASP A 385 -24.03 16.23 -19.74
CA ASP A 385 -24.72 15.55 -18.64
C ASP A 385 -25.95 14.73 -19.10
N VAL A 386 -26.12 14.56 -20.42
CA VAL A 386 -27.23 13.80 -21.00
C VAL A 386 -27.15 12.34 -20.53
N LEU A 387 -28.25 11.79 -19.97
CA LEU A 387 -28.24 10.46 -19.37
C LEU A 387 -28.46 9.30 -20.37
N THR A 388 -28.66 9.58 -21.66
CA THR A 388 -28.92 8.53 -22.66
C THR A 388 -27.67 7.74 -23.03
N LYS A 389 -27.90 6.47 -23.43
CA LYS A 389 -26.88 5.60 -24.00
C LYS A 389 -26.34 6.12 -25.33
N ASP A 390 -27.21 6.73 -26.12
CA ASP A 390 -26.90 7.31 -27.42
C ASP A 390 -26.97 8.83 -27.28
N TRP A 391 -25.81 9.46 -27.21
CA TRP A 391 -25.70 10.91 -27.03
C TRP A 391 -24.75 11.57 -28.04
N ILE A 392 -23.86 10.79 -28.67
CA ILE A 392 -22.95 11.28 -29.69
C ILE A 392 -22.73 10.23 -30.78
N CYS A 393 -22.73 10.67 -32.04
CA CYS A 393 -22.43 9.83 -33.19
C CYS A 393 -21.75 10.62 -34.32
N ALA A 394 -21.05 9.92 -35.21
CA ALA A 394 -20.44 10.50 -36.41
C ALA A 394 -21.23 10.14 -37.66
N CYS A 395 -21.39 11.10 -38.56
CA CYS A 395 -22.09 10.89 -39.80
C CYS A 395 -21.33 11.37 -41.05
N LYS A 396 -21.55 10.64 -42.15
CA LYS A 396 -21.12 10.94 -43.51
C LYS A 396 -22.34 11.32 -44.36
N LEU A 397 -22.46 12.62 -44.66
CA LEU A 397 -23.45 13.12 -45.62
C LEU A 397 -23.00 12.83 -47.05
N LYS A 398 -23.92 12.36 -47.89
CA LYS A 398 -23.71 12.26 -49.35
C LYS A 398 -24.06 13.60 -50.02
N GLU A 399 -23.55 13.80 -51.23
CA GLU A 399 -23.78 15.02 -52.01
C GLU A 399 -25.29 15.24 -52.23
N GLY A 400 -25.82 16.38 -51.78
CA GLY A 400 -27.25 16.73 -51.83
C GLY A 400 -28.10 16.31 -50.61
N GLU A 401 -27.58 15.49 -49.69
CA GLU A 401 -28.27 15.15 -48.45
C GLU A 401 -28.08 16.25 -47.40
N LYS A 402 -29.17 16.70 -46.76
CA LYS A 402 -29.11 17.70 -45.68
C LYS A 402 -28.94 17.08 -44.28
N GLN A 403 -29.29 15.80 -44.14
CA GLN A 403 -29.28 15.09 -42.87
C GLN A 403 -29.03 13.60 -43.12
N CYS A 404 -28.43 12.97 -42.11
CA CYS A 404 -28.23 11.54 -42.09
C CYS A 404 -29.42 10.79 -41.51
N LYS A 405 -29.70 9.60 -42.05
CA LYS A 405 -30.67 8.65 -41.47
C LYS A 405 -30.04 7.74 -40.42
N LYS A 406 -28.75 7.44 -40.58
CA LYS A 406 -27.97 6.59 -39.67
C LYS A 406 -26.60 7.22 -39.43
N CYS A 407 -26.08 7.05 -38.23
CA CYS A 407 -24.75 7.52 -37.84
C CYS A 407 -24.00 6.46 -37.02
N THR A 408 -22.67 6.50 -37.05
CA THR A 408 -21.80 5.58 -36.30
C THR A 408 -21.77 6.00 -34.84
N ASN A 409 -22.12 5.11 -33.91
CA ASN A 409 -22.18 5.42 -32.49
C ASN A 409 -20.79 5.71 -31.93
N LEU A 410 -20.63 6.85 -31.26
CA LEU A 410 -19.39 7.24 -30.58
C LEU A 410 -19.55 7.32 -29.06
N SER A 411 -20.74 6.98 -28.55
CA SER A 411 -21.08 7.14 -27.13
C SER A 411 -20.22 6.29 -26.20
N ASP A 412 -19.71 5.15 -26.69
CA ASP A 412 -18.78 4.27 -25.96
C ASP A 412 -17.40 4.89 -25.74
N ARG A 413 -17.03 5.94 -26.49
CA ARG A 413 -15.79 6.71 -26.25
C ARG A 413 -15.95 7.72 -25.12
N GLY A 414 -17.18 7.99 -24.68
CA GLY A 414 -17.47 8.88 -23.56
C GLY A 414 -17.01 8.28 -22.23
N ARG A 415 -16.52 9.13 -21.32
CA ARG A 415 -16.10 8.75 -19.97
C ARG A 415 -16.79 9.63 -18.96
N LEU A 416 -17.44 9.01 -17.99
CA LEU A 416 -18.05 9.68 -16.85
C LEU A 416 -16.96 10.39 -16.04
N VAL A 417 -17.23 11.61 -15.61
CA VAL A 417 -16.32 12.44 -14.84
C VAL A 417 -17.04 13.11 -13.66
N PRO A 418 -16.31 13.56 -12.62
CA PRO A 418 -16.90 14.31 -11.51
C PRO A 418 -17.61 15.60 -11.97
N PRO A 419 -18.57 16.12 -11.18
CA PRO A 419 -18.94 15.69 -9.84
C PRO A 419 -19.86 14.46 -9.82
N ARG A 420 -19.87 13.73 -8.70
CA ARG A 420 -20.68 12.52 -8.50
C ARG A 420 -22.18 12.79 -8.71
N ASN A 421 -22.89 11.82 -9.29
CA ASN A 421 -24.33 11.88 -9.59
C ASN A 421 -24.76 12.99 -10.58
N SER A 422 -23.84 13.69 -11.23
CA SER A 422 -24.18 14.70 -12.24
C SER A 422 -24.54 14.10 -13.60
N GLY A 423 -24.13 12.86 -13.88
CA GLY A 423 -24.20 12.29 -15.23
C GLY A 423 -23.18 12.90 -16.20
N ARG A 424 -22.33 13.83 -15.73
CA ARG A 424 -21.33 14.51 -16.54
C ARG A 424 -20.34 13.51 -17.13
N LYS A 425 -20.16 13.57 -18.44
CA LYS A 425 -19.24 12.75 -19.21
C LYS A 425 -18.50 13.61 -20.23
N VAL A 426 -17.31 13.17 -20.57
CA VAL A 426 -16.44 13.81 -21.56
C VAL A 426 -16.05 12.83 -22.63
N VAL A 427 -15.95 13.31 -23.87
CA VAL A 427 -15.36 12.58 -24.99
C VAL A 427 -14.28 13.44 -25.64
N HIS A 428 -13.16 12.80 -25.95
CA HIS A 428 -12.07 13.38 -26.73
C HIS A 428 -12.02 12.64 -28.06
N LEU A 429 -12.03 13.38 -29.17
CA LEU A 429 -12.01 12.84 -30.51
C LEU A 429 -10.92 13.52 -31.32
N GLU A 430 -10.05 12.72 -31.94
CA GLU A 430 -9.10 13.22 -32.92
C GLU A 430 -9.79 13.27 -34.29
N LEU A 431 -9.89 14.45 -34.88
CA LEU A 431 -10.59 14.66 -36.16
C LEU A 431 -9.80 14.07 -37.33
N SER A 432 -8.49 13.92 -37.18
CA SER A 432 -7.59 13.26 -38.13
C SER A 432 -7.96 11.79 -38.39
N GLU A 433 -8.48 11.08 -37.39
CA GLU A 433 -8.93 9.68 -37.49
C GLU A 433 -10.27 9.53 -38.22
N MET A 434 -11.00 10.64 -38.43
CA MET A 434 -12.37 10.65 -38.96
C MET A 434 -12.47 11.25 -40.37
N THR A 435 -11.47 10.99 -41.22
CA THR A 435 -11.36 11.56 -42.59
C THR A 435 -12.59 11.31 -43.47
N ASP A 436 -13.27 10.19 -43.26
CA ASP A 436 -14.45 9.76 -44.01
C ASP A 436 -15.77 10.38 -43.55
N MET A 437 -15.79 11.05 -42.40
CA MET A 437 -17.00 11.61 -41.80
C MET A 437 -17.11 13.11 -42.12
N THR A 438 -18.35 13.63 -42.18
CA THR A 438 -18.59 15.05 -42.46
C THR A 438 -19.03 15.81 -41.21
N HIS A 439 -19.84 15.20 -40.34
CA HIS A 439 -20.41 15.84 -39.15
C HIS A 439 -20.36 14.92 -37.94
N ILE A 440 -20.18 15.52 -36.77
CA ILE A 440 -20.46 14.90 -35.47
C ILE A 440 -21.84 15.40 -35.01
N ILE A 441 -22.68 14.50 -34.52
CA ILE A 441 -24.03 14.80 -34.07
C ILE A 441 -24.11 14.53 -32.57
N LEU A 442 -24.46 15.56 -31.80
CA LEU A 442 -24.79 15.45 -30.38
C LEU A 442 -26.31 15.39 -30.23
N ILE A 443 -26.78 14.32 -29.61
CA ILE A 443 -28.19 14.00 -29.45
C ILE A 443 -28.63 14.48 -28.07
N VAL A 444 -29.52 15.47 -28.06
CA VAL A 444 -30.10 16.02 -26.83
C VAL A 444 -31.57 15.63 -26.77
N PRO A 445 -31.95 14.58 -26.03
CA PRO A 445 -33.33 14.12 -25.93
C PRO A 445 -34.21 15.14 -25.20
N GLN A 446 -35.53 14.99 -25.33
CA GLN A 446 -36.46 15.65 -24.43
C GLN A 446 -36.15 15.27 -22.97
N SER A 447 -36.01 16.26 -22.10
CA SER A 447 -35.67 16.07 -20.69
C SER A 447 -36.42 17.07 -19.82
N PHE A 448 -36.87 16.61 -18.66
CA PHE A 448 -37.45 17.44 -17.61
C PHE A 448 -36.42 17.92 -16.58
N ASP A 449 -35.23 17.36 -16.63
CA ASP A 449 -34.07 17.76 -15.85
C ASP A 449 -33.22 18.76 -16.65
N LYS A 450 -32.32 19.45 -15.95
CA LYS A 450 -31.36 20.33 -16.61
C LYS A 450 -30.47 19.52 -17.56
N VAL A 451 -30.09 20.16 -18.66
CA VAL A 451 -29.15 19.59 -19.62
C VAL A 451 -28.12 20.65 -19.99
N GLU A 452 -26.86 20.27 -19.92
CA GLU A 452 -25.68 21.03 -20.30
C GLU A 452 -24.88 20.21 -21.33
N VAL A 453 -24.66 20.79 -22.51
CA VAL A 453 -23.79 20.24 -23.55
C VAL A 453 -22.85 21.34 -24.01
N MET A 454 -21.56 21.08 -23.93
CA MET A 454 -20.50 21.96 -24.42
C MET A 454 -19.60 21.20 -25.38
N ALA A 455 -19.14 21.87 -26.43
CA ALA A 455 -18.11 21.32 -27.29
C ALA A 455 -17.13 22.40 -27.74
N ASP A 456 -15.86 22.02 -27.85
CA ASP A 456 -14.76 22.89 -28.26
C ASP A 456 -13.91 22.18 -29.32
N LEU A 457 -13.77 22.81 -30.48
CA LEU A 457 -12.85 22.41 -31.55
C LEU A 457 -11.55 23.20 -31.42
N TYR A 458 -10.44 22.49 -31.25
CA TYR A 458 -9.16 23.10 -30.96
C TYR A 458 -8.03 22.46 -31.77
N ASN A 459 -6.87 23.12 -31.72
CA ASN A 459 -5.59 22.63 -32.23
C ASN A 459 -4.76 22.08 -31.07
N GLN A 460 -4.28 20.84 -31.17
CA GLN A 460 -3.49 20.22 -30.09
C GLN A 460 -2.28 21.07 -29.68
N GLY A 461 -1.60 21.74 -30.62
CA GLY A 461 -0.44 22.58 -30.31
C GLY A 461 -0.72 23.76 -29.38
N GLU A 462 -1.97 24.22 -29.27
CA GLU A 462 -2.38 25.33 -28.40
C GLU A 462 -2.93 24.86 -27.04
N ARG A 463 -3.35 23.58 -26.94
CA ARG A 463 -4.00 23.03 -25.74
C ARG A 463 -3.19 21.98 -25.01
N HIS A 464 -2.28 21.30 -25.70
CA HIS A 464 -1.39 20.28 -25.14
C HIS A 464 -0.03 20.92 -24.87
N LEU A 465 0.14 21.46 -23.67
CA LEU A 465 1.32 22.23 -23.30
C LEU A 465 2.27 21.38 -22.46
N ALA A 466 3.58 21.58 -22.62
CA ALA A 466 4.57 21.02 -21.70
C ALA A 466 4.85 22.00 -20.57
N TYR A 467 4.75 21.53 -19.33
CA TYR A 467 5.02 22.34 -18.14
C TYR A 467 6.10 21.69 -17.29
N ARG A 468 7.21 22.41 -17.06
CA ARG A 468 8.36 21.91 -16.30
C ARG A 468 8.23 22.28 -14.83
N MET A 469 8.13 21.26 -13.98
CA MET A 469 8.09 21.41 -12.54
C MET A 469 9.47 21.77 -11.97
N PRO A 470 9.54 22.65 -10.95
CA PRO A 470 10.80 23.04 -10.32
C PRO A 470 11.42 21.85 -9.58
N GLY A 471 12.74 21.65 -9.72
CA GLY A 471 13.46 20.58 -9.03
C GLY A 471 13.69 20.88 -7.54
N PHE A 472 14.24 19.91 -6.80
CA PHE A 472 14.54 20.08 -5.36
C PHE A 472 15.44 21.28 -5.06
N ILE A 473 16.44 21.53 -5.91
CA ILE A 473 17.37 22.66 -5.75
C ILE A 473 16.62 23.99 -5.96
N ASP A 474 15.79 24.07 -7.00
CA ASP A 474 15.00 25.27 -7.30
C ASP A 474 14.06 25.60 -6.14
N ILE A 475 13.38 24.59 -5.60
CA ILE A 475 12.48 24.73 -4.45
C ILE A 475 13.22 25.27 -3.24
N MET A 476 14.42 24.75 -2.95
CA MET A 476 15.24 25.20 -1.82
C MET A 476 15.76 26.63 -2.01
N MET A 477 16.24 26.98 -3.21
CA MET A 477 16.79 28.31 -3.51
C MET A 477 15.73 29.41 -3.48
N THR A 478 14.48 29.08 -3.80
CA THR A 478 13.37 30.04 -3.89
C THR A 478 12.43 29.98 -2.67
N TYR A 479 12.81 29.28 -1.60
CA TYR A 479 12.07 29.26 -0.35
C TYR A 479 12.08 30.67 0.32
N PRO A 480 10.96 31.17 0.87
CA PRO A 480 9.66 30.53 1.06
C PRO A 480 8.68 30.74 -0.11
N GLU A 481 9.08 31.43 -1.19
CA GLU A 481 8.18 31.69 -2.31
C GLU A 481 7.73 30.41 -2.99
N SER A 482 8.61 29.42 -3.19
CA SER A 482 8.26 28.10 -3.77
C SER A 482 7.11 27.36 -3.08
N VAL A 483 6.84 27.66 -1.81
CA VAL A 483 5.81 27.01 -0.97
C VAL A 483 4.64 27.93 -0.65
N THR A 484 4.75 29.24 -0.90
CA THR A 484 3.70 30.24 -0.61
C THR A 484 3.11 30.88 -1.85
N LYS A 485 3.88 30.97 -2.94
CA LYS A 485 3.53 31.58 -4.21
C LYS A 485 3.85 30.60 -5.35
N SER A 486 3.10 30.69 -6.44
CA SER A 486 3.42 29.91 -7.63
C SER A 486 4.68 30.47 -8.29
N ALA A 487 5.66 29.63 -8.61
CA ALA A 487 6.87 30.05 -9.34
C ALA A 487 6.56 30.46 -10.78
N SER A 488 5.49 29.93 -11.36
CA SER A 488 4.90 30.42 -12.61
C SER A 488 3.40 30.19 -12.61
N THR A 489 2.63 31.15 -13.11
CA THR A 489 1.17 31.07 -13.18
C THR A 489 0.75 30.92 -14.62
N LEU A 490 -0.08 29.93 -14.91
CA LEU A 490 -0.65 29.76 -16.25
C LEU A 490 -2.07 30.30 -16.27
N THR A 491 -2.34 31.29 -17.12
CA THR A 491 -3.69 31.81 -17.32
C THR A 491 -4.41 30.98 -18.37
N LEU A 492 -5.56 30.42 -18.00
CA LEU A 492 -6.46 29.73 -18.90
C LEU A 492 -7.58 30.72 -19.24
N TYR A 493 -7.60 31.19 -20.47
CA TYR A 493 -8.53 32.22 -20.90
C TYR A 493 -9.96 31.68 -20.97
N ASN A 494 -10.93 32.57 -20.80
CA ASN A 494 -12.29 32.34 -21.24
C ASN A 494 -12.32 31.98 -22.74
N ASP A 495 -13.39 31.34 -23.20
CA ASP A 495 -13.51 30.75 -24.54
C ASP A 495 -12.67 29.47 -24.77
N THR A 496 -12.40 28.72 -23.71
CA THR A 496 -11.70 27.44 -23.77
C THR A 496 -12.40 26.39 -22.89
N LEU A 497 -12.50 25.14 -23.35
CA LEU A 497 -13.13 24.06 -22.59
C LEU A 497 -12.11 23.08 -21.97
N PHE A 498 -10.91 22.99 -22.55
CA PHE A 498 -9.94 21.97 -22.18
C PHE A 498 -8.48 22.39 -22.39
N TYR A 499 -7.63 21.99 -21.44
CA TYR A 499 -6.17 21.99 -21.55
C TYR A 499 -5.61 20.66 -21.05
N SER A 500 -4.55 20.19 -21.71
CA SER A 500 -3.73 19.07 -21.25
C SER A 500 -2.30 19.56 -20.99
N LEU A 501 -1.82 19.43 -19.76
CA LEU A 501 -0.48 19.85 -19.38
C LEU A 501 0.40 18.63 -19.11
N ARG A 502 1.37 18.38 -20.00
CA ARG A 502 2.40 17.34 -19.80
C ARG A 502 3.38 17.82 -18.73
N LEU A 503 3.36 17.18 -17.56
CA LEU A 503 4.14 17.55 -16.40
C LEU A 503 5.54 16.94 -16.47
N GLN A 504 6.54 17.77 -16.77
CA GLN A 504 7.94 17.36 -16.79
C GLN A 504 8.59 17.56 -15.43
N GLY A 505 9.41 16.60 -14.99
CA GLY A 505 10.23 16.73 -13.78
C GLY A 505 9.62 16.13 -12.51
N ILE A 506 8.45 15.47 -12.58
CA ILE A 506 7.94 14.59 -11.51
C ILE A 506 8.42 13.15 -11.78
N ASP A 507 9.71 12.93 -11.60
CA ASP A 507 10.43 11.69 -11.90
C ASP A 507 10.64 10.78 -10.67
N THR A 508 10.22 11.23 -9.48
CA THR A 508 10.39 10.48 -8.23
C THR A 508 9.17 10.66 -7.33
N LEU A 509 8.88 9.64 -6.51
CA LEU A 509 7.80 9.65 -5.52
C LEU A 509 7.96 10.73 -4.43
N LEU A 510 9.18 11.22 -4.23
CA LEU A 510 9.47 12.26 -3.24
C LEU A 510 9.05 13.65 -3.69
N LYS A 511 8.80 13.86 -4.98
CA LYS A 511 8.33 15.14 -5.50
C LYS A 511 6.81 15.21 -5.37
N ALA A 512 6.34 16.22 -4.65
CA ALA A 512 4.93 16.48 -4.45
C ALA A 512 4.63 17.97 -4.60
N TYR A 513 3.53 18.28 -5.30
CA TYR A 513 3.07 19.65 -5.54
C TYR A 513 1.57 19.74 -5.27
N ARG A 514 1.08 20.95 -5.02
CA ARG A 514 -0.35 21.26 -5.01
C ARG A 514 -0.65 22.22 -6.14
N VAL A 515 -1.73 21.94 -6.84
CA VAL A 515 -2.25 22.80 -7.89
C VAL A 515 -3.51 23.48 -7.42
N TYR A 516 -3.58 24.79 -7.64
CA TYR A 516 -4.76 25.59 -7.38
C TYR A 516 -5.30 26.14 -8.70
N LEU A 517 -6.57 25.89 -8.96
CA LEU A 517 -7.32 26.47 -10.08
C LEU A 517 -8.21 27.59 -9.53
N ARG A 518 -7.81 28.83 -9.76
CA ARG A 518 -8.46 30.03 -9.21
C ARG A 518 -9.29 30.73 -10.30
N PRO A 519 -10.61 30.88 -10.14
CA PRO A 519 -11.40 31.72 -11.04
C PRO A 519 -10.99 33.19 -10.85
N LYS A 520 -10.65 33.88 -11.94
CA LYS A 520 -10.26 35.30 -11.92
C LYS A 520 -11.41 36.22 -12.28
N TYR A 521 -12.06 35.90 -13.38
CA TYR A 521 -13.17 36.65 -13.92
C TYR A 521 -14.12 35.66 -14.58
N CYS A 522 -15.40 35.74 -14.25
CA CYS A 522 -16.46 34.99 -14.91
C CYS A 522 -17.45 36.01 -15.46
N ALA A 523 -17.85 35.85 -16.72
CA ALA A 523 -18.92 36.65 -17.30
C ALA A 523 -20.23 36.46 -16.49
N GLU A 524 -21.05 37.52 -16.37
CA GLU A 524 -22.35 37.41 -15.71
C GLU A 524 -23.23 36.38 -16.44
N GLN A 525 -23.47 35.25 -15.79
CA GLN A 525 -24.30 34.19 -16.32
C GLN A 525 -25.76 34.42 -15.92
N ASN A 526 -26.68 34.34 -16.89
CA ASN A 526 -28.11 34.45 -16.63
C ASN A 526 -28.66 33.33 -15.73
N ASN A 527 -27.99 32.17 -15.64
CA ASN A 527 -28.39 31.00 -14.83
C ASN A 527 -27.17 30.17 -14.38
N PRO A 528 -26.44 30.58 -13.33
CA PRO A 528 -25.22 29.90 -12.89
C PRO A 528 -25.43 28.46 -12.41
N GLU A 529 -26.65 28.09 -12.01
CA GLU A 529 -26.99 26.73 -11.57
C GLU A 529 -26.99 25.69 -12.71
N LEU A 530 -27.05 26.14 -13.97
CA LEU A 530 -26.97 25.25 -15.12
C LEU A 530 -25.56 24.67 -15.28
N HIS A 531 -24.54 25.47 -14.96
CA HIS A 531 -23.15 25.10 -15.18
C HIS A 531 -22.61 24.22 -14.07
N THR A 532 -21.95 23.13 -14.46
CA THR A 532 -21.38 22.17 -13.51
C THR A 532 -20.00 22.60 -13.00
N GLY A 533 -19.42 23.64 -13.59
CA GLY A 533 -18.16 24.25 -13.19
C GLY A 533 -16.91 23.56 -13.75
N SER A 534 -15.76 23.85 -13.14
CA SER A 534 -14.45 23.38 -13.59
C SER A 534 -14.04 22.06 -12.94
N MET A 535 -13.14 21.34 -13.60
CA MET A 535 -12.59 20.09 -13.10
C MET A 535 -11.12 19.93 -13.50
N MET A 536 -10.30 19.44 -12.56
CA MET A 536 -8.93 19.02 -12.79
C MET A 536 -8.82 17.50 -12.61
N MET A 537 -8.00 16.88 -13.44
CA MET A 537 -7.66 15.46 -13.39
C MET A 537 -6.14 15.32 -13.51
N PHE A 538 -5.51 14.74 -12.50
CA PHE A 538 -4.11 14.32 -12.58
C PHE A 538 -4.10 12.88 -13.10
N HIS A 539 -3.61 12.67 -14.31
CA HIS A 539 -3.59 11.40 -15.00
C HIS A 539 -2.23 10.71 -14.87
N VAL A 540 -2.24 9.46 -14.40
CA VAL A 540 -1.03 8.63 -14.24
C VAL A 540 -1.18 7.37 -15.09
N PRO A 541 -0.56 7.33 -16.29
CA PRO A 541 -0.93 6.35 -17.31
C PRO A 541 -0.52 4.91 -17.00
N TRP A 542 0.48 4.67 -16.15
CA TRP A 542 0.99 3.32 -15.83
C TRP A 542 0.30 2.59 -14.67
N SER A 543 -0.49 3.28 -13.84
CA SER A 543 -0.98 2.69 -12.57
C SER A 543 -2.45 2.90 -12.26
N ASN A 544 -3.26 3.48 -13.17
CA ASN A 544 -4.70 3.70 -12.95
C ASN A 544 -4.98 4.35 -11.58
N GLU A 545 -4.22 5.42 -11.27
CA GLU A 545 -4.29 6.14 -9.99
C GLU A 545 -4.70 7.60 -10.15
N ASP A 546 -5.40 7.90 -11.25
CA ASP A 546 -5.97 9.20 -11.56
C ASP A 546 -6.73 9.81 -10.38
N THR A 547 -6.46 11.09 -10.12
CA THR A 547 -7.08 11.86 -9.05
C THR A 547 -7.82 13.07 -9.61
N TYR A 548 -8.91 13.47 -8.95
CA TYR A 548 -9.82 14.47 -9.48
C TYR A 548 -10.13 15.57 -8.47
N SER A 549 -10.40 16.77 -8.98
CA SER A 549 -10.94 17.90 -8.21
C SER A 549 -11.98 18.62 -9.06
N SER A 550 -13.23 18.65 -8.61
CA SER A 550 -14.33 19.35 -9.30
C SER A 550 -14.90 20.45 -8.43
N ASN A 551 -15.06 21.64 -8.98
CA ASN A 551 -15.36 22.85 -8.20
C ASN A 551 -16.34 23.73 -8.96
N ARG A 552 -17.19 24.45 -8.23
CA ARG A 552 -18.07 25.48 -8.82
C ARG A 552 -17.24 26.67 -9.29
N ASN A 553 -17.81 27.50 -10.16
CA ASN A 553 -17.13 28.66 -10.75
C ASN A 553 -16.71 29.73 -9.74
N ASP A 554 -17.29 29.73 -8.54
CA ASP A 554 -16.98 30.64 -7.43
C ASP A 554 -15.95 30.05 -6.43
N GLN A 555 -15.53 28.80 -6.63
CA GLN A 555 -14.66 28.07 -5.72
C GLN A 555 -13.26 27.87 -6.30
N VAL A 556 -12.25 27.87 -5.43
CA VAL A 556 -10.87 27.54 -5.82
C VAL A 556 -10.70 26.03 -5.80
N GLY A 557 -10.41 25.45 -6.97
CA GLY A 557 -10.07 24.05 -7.06
C GLY A 557 -8.69 23.75 -6.52
N THR A 558 -8.55 22.67 -5.75
CA THR A 558 -7.26 22.19 -5.23
C THR A 558 -7.06 20.74 -5.60
N LEU A 559 -5.86 20.37 -6.08
CA LEU A 559 -5.48 18.99 -6.40
C LEU A 559 -4.04 18.71 -5.97
N SER A 560 -3.79 17.55 -5.35
CA SER A 560 -2.45 17.09 -4.99
C SER A 560 -1.82 16.32 -6.17
N LEU A 561 -0.66 16.79 -6.62
CA LEU A 561 0.18 16.12 -7.62
C LEU A 561 1.27 15.34 -6.89
N LYS A 562 0.93 14.14 -6.42
CA LYS A 562 1.87 13.21 -5.79
C LYS A 562 1.61 11.79 -6.28
N LEU A 563 2.66 11.11 -6.70
CA LEU A 563 2.58 9.74 -7.22
C LEU A 563 2.33 8.73 -6.09
N GLN A 564 1.53 7.70 -6.37
CA GLN A 564 1.27 6.56 -5.49
C GLN A 564 1.95 5.27 -5.96
N SER A 565 2.47 5.28 -7.18
CA SER A 565 3.25 4.20 -7.77
C SER A 565 4.55 4.74 -8.36
N GLY A 566 5.63 3.98 -8.26
CA GLY A 566 6.93 4.36 -8.84
C GLY A 566 6.83 4.52 -10.36
N VAL A 567 7.66 5.40 -10.91
CA VAL A 567 7.73 5.60 -12.37
C VAL A 567 8.35 4.35 -13.00
N PRO A 568 7.70 3.74 -14.01
CA PRO A 568 8.23 2.55 -14.68
C PRO A 568 9.56 2.87 -15.38
N ILE A 569 10.41 1.85 -15.51
CA ILE A 569 11.73 1.99 -16.17
C ILE A 569 11.58 2.03 -17.71
N ILE A 570 10.46 1.52 -18.24
CA ILE A 570 10.18 1.42 -19.68
C ILE A 570 9.48 2.71 -20.14
N GLU A 571 10.00 3.35 -21.20
CA GLU A 571 9.56 4.66 -21.71
C GLU A 571 8.16 4.65 -22.39
N ASP A 572 7.56 3.48 -22.62
CA ASP A 572 6.33 3.34 -23.43
C ASP A 572 5.02 3.63 -22.68
N ASP A 573 5.06 3.81 -21.36
CA ASP A 573 3.87 3.89 -20.51
C ASP A 573 3.18 5.28 -20.50
N GLY A 574 3.56 6.21 -21.40
CA GLY A 574 2.95 7.53 -21.54
C GLY A 574 3.40 8.56 -20.50
N ASP A 575 3.02 9.83 -20.72
CA ASP A 575 3.46 10.94 -19.87
C ASP A 575 2.48 11.29 -18.76
N LEU A 576 3.00 11.88 -17.67
CA LEU A 576 2.19 12.49 -16.63
C LEU A 576 1.46 13.72 -17.18
N GLU A 577 0.15 13.74 -17.01
CA GLU A 577 -0.70 14.83 -17.52
C GLU A 577 -1.57 15.42 -16.42
N LEU A 578 -1.69 16.75 -16.40
CA LEU A 578 -2.76 17.46 -15.72
C LEU A 578 -3.76 17.94 -16.76
N ARG A 579 -4.94 17.32 -16.76
CA ARG A 579 -6.06 17.67 -17.62
C ARG A 579 -6.97 18.63 -16.88
N VAL A 580 -7.24 19.79 -17.47
CA VAL A 580 -8.08 20.84 -16.89
C VAL A 580 -9.25 21.09 -17.83
N TYR A 581 -10.46 20.91 -17.30
CA TYR A 581 -11.71 21.22 -17.96
C TYR A 581 -12.29 22.48 -17.35
N THR A 582 -12.41 23.52 -18.14
CA THR A 582 -12.81 24.87 -17.71
C THR A 582 -14.26 25.15 -18.08
N ASP A 583 -14.89 26.05 -17.33
CA ASP A 583 -16.12 26.67 -17.81
C ASP A 583 -15.75 27.78 -18.81
N PRO A 584 -16.28 27.77 -20.03
CA PRO A 584 -15.91 28.73 -21.08
C PRO A 584 -16.21 30.19 -20.72
N SER A 585 -17.15 30.45 -19.82
CA SER A 585 -17.50 31.80 -19.36
C SER A 585 -16.49 32.41 -18.40
N CYS A 586 -15.52 31.62 -17.93
CA CYS A 586 -14.59 32.00 -16.87
C CYS A 586 -13.14 31.94 -17.35
N THR A 587 -12.35 32.93 -16.94
CA THR A 587 -10.89 32.93 -17.01
C THR A 587 -10.34 32.40 -15.70
N TYR A 588 -9.46 31.41 -15.78
CA TYR A 588 -8.83 30.76 -14.62
C TYR A 588 -7.34 31.06 -14.55
N GLN A 589 -6.80 31.07 -13.33
CA GLN A 589 -5.36 31.05 -13.08
C GLN A 589 -4.99 29.72 -12.44
N LEU A 590 -4.00 29.04 -13.03
CA LEU A 590 -3.45 27.80 -12.55
C LEU A 590 -2.11 28.06 -11.84
N ASP A 591 -2.06 27.72 -10.56
CA ASP A 591 -0.92 27.94 -9.68
C ASP A 591 -0.34 26.59 -9.21
N PHE A 592 0.97 26.41 -9.36
CA PHE A 592 1.72 25.22 -8.92
C PHE A 592 2.61 25.57 -7.72
N VAL A 593 2.39 24.91 -6.60
CA VAL A 593 3.13 25.17 -5.36
C VAL A 593 3.79 23.88 -4.87
N ALA A 594 5.06 23.96 -4.45
CA ALA A 594 5.73 22.81 -3.85
C ALA A 594 5.04 22.43 -2.53
N ALA A 595 4.92 21.12 -2.25
CA ALA A 595 4.29 20.62 -1.03
C ALA A 595 5.29 19.84 -0.16
N PRO A 596 6.23 20.51 0.55
CA PRO A 596 7.26 19.83 1.35
C PRO A 596 6.69 18.86 2.39
N SER A 597 5.51 19.14 2.94
CA SER A 597 4.85 18.25 3.88
C SER A 597 4.49 16.92 3.25
N ASP A 598 3.81 16.96 2.10
CA ASP A 598 3.53 15.78 1.29
C ASP A 598 4.84 15.06 0.89
N MET A 599 5.93 15.79 0.59
CA MET A 599 7.25 15.18 0.26
C MET A 599 7.84 14.39 1.45
N LEU A 600 7.78 14.95 2.66
CA LEU A 600 8.25 14.29 3.89
C LEU A 600 7.33 13.11 4.26
N GLY A 601 6.04 13.24 4.03
CA GLY A 601 5.08 12.13 4.12
C GLY A 601 5.42 11.00 3.16
N GLN A 602 5.74 11.31 1.90
CA GLN A 602 6.16 10.33 0.90
C GLN A 602 7.49 9.65 1.27
N LEU A 603 8.44 10.40 1.81
CA LEU A 603 9.70 9.84 2.34
C LEU A 603 9.42 8.77 3.39
N MET A 604 8.57 9.07 4.37
CA MET A 604 8.21 8.12 5.42
C MET A 604 7.39 6.94 4.90
N ARG A 605 6.43 7.17 4.00
CA ARG A 605 5.52 6.15 3.45
C ARG A 605 6.27 5.11 2.62
N PHE A 606 7.24 5.52 1.82
CA PHE A 606 7.95 4.61 0.91
C PHE A 606 9.26 4.07 1.48
N TYR A 607 9.98 4.85 2.28
CA TYR A 607 11.33 4.49 2.74
C TYR A 607 11.46 4.32 4.25
N GLY A 608 10.45 4.72 5.04
CA GLY A 608 10.39 4.47 6.48
C GLY A 608 10.62 2.99 6.85
N PRO A 609 9.96 2.02 6.17
CA PRO A 609 10.19 0.59 6.40
C PRO A 609 11.64 0.11 6.20
N LEU A 610 12.47 0.86 5.47
CA LEU A 610 13.87 0.48 5.20
C LEU A 610 14.83 0.95 6.31
N LEU A 611 14.45 1.95 7.10
CA LEU A 611 15.30 2.55 8.14
C LEU A 611 15.79 1.56 9.21
N PRO A 612 14.99 0.60 9.71
CA PRO A 612 15.44 -0.36 10.75
C PRO A 612 16.78 -1.05 10.43
N ALA A 613 16.95 -1.53 9.20
CA ALA A 613 18.18 -2.21 8.79
C ALA A 613 19.40 -1.28 8.82
N TYR A 614 19.23 -0.03 8.38
CA TYR A 614 20.27 1.00 8.44
C TYR A 614 20.58 1.42 9.87
N MET A 615 19.58 1.50 10.75
CA MET A 615 19.78 1.79 12.18
C MET A 615 20.62 0.70 12.84
N VAL A 616 20.31 -0.57 12.57
CA VAL A 616 21.13 -1.69 13.06
C VAL A 616 22.53 -1.65 12.46
N ALA A 617 22.68 -1.37 11.16
CA ALA A 617 24.01 -1.22 10.55
C ALA A 617 24.86 -0.12 11.20
N VAL A 618 24.26 1.04 11.55
CA VAL A 618 24.95 2.10 12.31
C VAL A 618 25.38 1.61 13.69
N LEU A 619 24.53 0.87 14.42
CA LEU A 619 24.88 0.27 15.71
C LEU A 619 26.04 -0.72 15.58
N LEU A 620 26.05 -1.55 14.53
CA LEU A 620 27.16 -2.49 14.26
C LEU A 620 28.47 -1.75 13.97
N MET A 621 28.43 -0.65 13.21
CA MET A 621 29.63 0.17 12.95
C MET A 621 30.17 0.84 14.22
N GLY A 622 29.30 1.29 15.12
CA GLY A 622 29.68 1.78 16.44
C GLY A 622 30.28 0.67 17.32
N LEU A 623 29.67 -0.51 17.33
CA LEU A 623 30.14 -1.68 18.08
C LEU A 623 31.53 -2.14 17.62
N ILE A 624 31.80 -2.14 16.30
CA ILE A 624 33.15 -2.42 15.76
C ILE A 624 34.19 -1.49 16.39
N GLN A 625 33.86 -0.20 16.52
CA GLN A 625 34.77 0.78 17.11
C GLN A 625 34.94 0.58 18.63
N GLN A 626 33.87 0.22 19.35
CA GLN A 626 33.96 -0.12 20.77
C GLN A 626 34.88 -1.32 20.97
N LEU A 627 34.72 -2.40 20.20
CA LEU A 627 35.56 -3.60 20.28
C LEU A 627 37.02 -3.29 19.93
N PHE A 628 37.27 -2.44 18.93
CA PHE A 628 38.61 -1.99 18.59
C PHE A 628 39.29 -1.26 19.77
N ILE A 629 38.58 -0.33 20.42
CA ILE A 629 39.13 0.44 21.55
C ILE A 629 39.29 -0.44 22.79
N ILE A 630 38.37 -1.37 23.08
CA ILE A 630 38.52 -2.35 24.16
C ILE A 630 39.79 -3.18 23.97
N THR A 631 40.09 -3.55 22.72
CA THR A 631 41.31 -4.32 22.38
C THR A 631 42.58 -3.50 22.61
N ARG A 632 42.55 -2.21 22.27
CA ARG A 632 43.71 -1.31 22.33
C ARG A 632 43.97 -0.77 23.74
N ASP A 633 42.93 -0.22 24.37
CA ASP A 633 43.02 0.60 25.58
C ASP A 633 42.39 -0.09 26.80
N GLY A 634 41.69 -1.22 26.62
CA GLY A 634 40.99 -1.93 27.70
C GLY A 634 39.72 -1.24 28.22
N SER A 635 39.35 -0.08 27.66
CA SER A 635 38.15 0.67 28.03
C SER A 635 37.12 0.70 26.89
N CYS A 636 35.83 0.65 27.22
CA CYS A 636 34.74 0.73 26.26
C CYS A 636 34.22 2.18 26.20
N PRO A 637 34.36 2.88 25.07
CA PRO A 637 33.81 4.23 24.90
C PRO A 637 32.28 4.18 24.80
N SER A 638 31.64 5.34 24.98
CA SER A 638 30.20 5.47 24.78
C SER A 638 29.83 5.10 23.33
N MET A 639 28.62 4.56 23.12
CA MET A 639 28.15 4.23 21.77
C MET A 639 28.10 5.48 20.85
N LEU A 640 27.76 6.65 21.42
CA LEU A 640 27.74 7.92 20.68
C LEU A 640 29.13 8.31 20.15
N ASP A 641 30.16 8.17 20.98
CA ASP A 641 31.54 8.48 20.57
C ASP A 641 32.07 7.46 19.57
N ALA A 642 31.70 6.19 19.74
CA ALA A 642 32.06 5.11 18.84
C ALA A 642 31.44 5.28 17.44
N ILE A 643 30.14 5.62 17.37
CA ILE A 643 29.44 5.94 16.11
C ILE A 643 30.06 7.18 15.47
N ALA A 644 30.40 8.20 16.24
CA ALA A 644 31.03 9.38 15.67
C ALA A 644 32.38 9.08 14.99
N ALA A 645 33.16 8.16 15.55
CA ALA A 645 34.45 7.75 15.00
C ALA A 645 34.33 6.79 13.80
N ASN A 646 33.32 5.91 13.76
CA ASN A 646 33.27 4.83 12.76
C ASN A 646 31.95 4.67 11.99
N GLY A 647 30.87 5.30 12.41
CA GLY A 647 29.56 5.25 11.77
C GLY A 647 29.38 6.27 10.64
N GLN A 648 30.39 6.45 9.77
CA GLN A 648 30.28 7.34 8.61
C GLN A 648 29.90 6.55 7.35
N PRO A 649 29.00 7.04 6.47
CA PRO A 649 28.51 6.26 5.34
C PRO A 649 29.62 5.86 4.35
N PHE A 650 30.65 6.69 4.15
CA PHE A 650 31.77 6.38 3.26
C PHE A 650 32.60 5.16 3.70
N LYS A 651 32.46 4.71 4.96
CA LYS A 651 33.12 3.50 5.46
C LYS A 651 32.36 2.20 5.15
N LEU A 652 31.08 2.27 4.78
CA LEU A 652 30.25 1.08 4.56
C LEU A 652 29.58 1.09 3.18
N ILE A 653 28.94 2.20 2.81
CA ILE A 653 28.12 2.29 1.59
C ILE A 653 28.91 2.01 0.30
N PRO A 654 30.14 2.52 0.07
CA PRO A 654 30.89 2.19 -1.14
C PRO A 654 31.14 0.70 -1.33
N ILE A 655 31.37 -0.03 -0.24
CA ILE A 655 31.58 -1.48 -0.28
C ILE A 655 30.26 -2.20 -0.58
N VAL A 656 29.15 -1.78 0.02
CA VAL A 656 27.82 -2.31 -0.31
C VAL A 656 27.51 -2.08 -1.79
N MET A 657 27.75 -0.87 -2.32
CA MET A 657 27.52 -0.55 -3.73
C MET A 657 28.42 -1.37 -4.67
N LEU A 658 29.68 -1.61 -4.29
CA LEU A 658 30.58 -2.49 -5.04
C LEU A 658 30.01 -3.92 -5.13
N PHE A 659 29.57 -4.49 -4.01
CA PHE A 659 28.97 -5.83 -4.00
C PHE A 659 27.65 -5.88 -4.75
N LEU A 660 26.81 -4.84 -4.68
CA LEU A 660 25.59 -4.74 -5.47
C LEU A 660 25.91 -4.79 -6.98
N GLY A 661 26.86 -3.96 -7.44
CA GLY A 661 27.28 -3.96 -8.84
C GLY A 661 27.85 -5.30 -9.29
N LEU A 662 28.67 -5.95 -8.45
CA LEU A 662 29.23 -7.27 -8.73
C LEU A 662 28.15 -8.36 -8.82
N LEU A 663 27.23 -8.41 -7.86
CA LEU A 663 26.18 -9.43 -7.79
C LEU A 663 25.11 -9.25 -8.87
N GLN A 664 24.87 -8.01 -9.30
CA GLN A 664 23.95 -7.71 -10.41
C GLN A 664 24.59 -7.90 -11.79
N HIS A 665 25.92 -8.05 -11.87
CA HIS A 665 26.62 -8.19 -13.15
C HIS A 665 26.15 -9.45 -13.91
N PRO A 666 25.84 -9.36 -15.22
CA PRO A 666 25.31 -10.48 -16.00
C PRO A 666 26.15 -11.77 -15.95
N SER A 667 27.48 -11.66 -15.83
CA SER A 667 28.38 -12.82 -15.71
C SER A 667 28.30 -13.54 -14.35
N VAL A 668 27.84 -12.86 -13.30
CA VAL A 668 27.78 -13.37 -11.92
C VAL A 668 26.39 -13.91 -11.58
N GLN A 669 25.34 -13.35 -12.19
CA GLN A 669 23.96 -13.79 -11.94
C GLN A 669 23.69 -15.30 -12.14
N PRO A 670 24.29 -15.99 -13.13
CA PRO A 670 24.11 -17.43 -13.26
C PRO A 670 24.72 -18.18 -12.07
N ALA A 671 25.91 -17.78 -11.63
CA ALA A 671 26.60 -18.40 -10.50
C ALA A 671 25.87 -18.16 -9.17
N SER A 672 25.28 -16.98 -8.97
CA SER A 672 24.50 -16.68 -7.75
C SER A 672 23.21 -17.51 -7.68
N LYS A 673 22.55 -17.75 -8.82
CA LYS A 673 21.40 -18.66 -8.91
C LYS A 673 21.78 -20.11 -8.60
N VAL A 674 22.91 -20.60 -9.12
CA VAL A 674 23.43 -21.95 -8.81
C VAL A 674 23.77 -22.07 -7.32
N ALA A 675 24.33 -21.02 -6.72
CA ALA A 675 24.65 -20.97 -5.28
C ALA A 675 23.41 -20.82 -4.39
N SER A 676 22.19 -20.80 -4.94
CA SER A 676 20.93 -20.63 -4.21
C SER A 676 20.92 -19.38 -3.31
N LEU A 677 21.62 -18.31 -3.75
CA LEU A 677 21.59 -17.04 -3.03
C LEU A 677 20.20 -16.40 -3.16
N PRO A 678 19.67 -15.79 -2.09
CA PRO A 678 18.41 -15.08 -2.16
C PRO A 678 18.49 -13.89 -3.11
N GLU A 679 17.34 -13.47 -3.64
CA GLU A 679 17.23 -12.23 -4.41
C GLU A 679 17.61 -11.01 -3.55
N LEU A 680 18.25 -10.03 -4.19
CA LEU A 680 18.65 -8.78 -3.55
C LEU A 680 17.43 -7.90 -3.30
N ASP A 681 17.33 -7.30 -2.12
CA ASP A 681 16.20 -6.44 -1.75
C ASP A 681 16.06 -5.22 -2.69
N ILE A 682 17.18 -4.72 -3.23
CA ILE A 682 17.19 -3.61 -4.19
C ILE A 682 16.48 -3.95 -5.51
N GLN A 683 16.42 -5.24 -5.88
CA GLN A 683 15.75 -5.67 -7.11
C GLN A 683 14.24 -5.45 -7.02
N PHE A 684 13.64 -5.75 -5.86
CA PHE A 684 12.24 -5.42 -5.59
C PHE A 684 11.98 -3.90 -5.67
N LEU A 685 12.84 -3.08 -5.05
CA LEU A 685 12.73 -1.61 -5.12
C LEU A 685 12.85 -1.09 -6.56
N THR A 686 13.71 -1.70 -7.37
CA THR A 686 13.92 -1.35 -8.77
C THR A 686 12.70 -1.74 -9.62
N ASN A 687 12.16 -2.94 -9.43
CA ASN A 687 10.97 -3.41 -10.13
C ASN A 687 9.73 -2.57 -9.81
N GLN A 688 9.65 -2.02 -8.60
CA GLN A 688 8.57 -1.12 -8.17
C GLN A 688 8.78 0.34 -8.61
N GLY A 689 9.89 0.69 -9.28
CA GLY A 689 10.18 2.06 -9.70
C GLY A 689 10.50 3.02 -8.55
N ILE A 690 10.98 2.51 -7.41
CA ILE A 690 11.23 3.29 -6.18
C ILE A 690 12.71 3.31 -5.76
N ASN A 691 13.61 2.81 -6.60
CA ASN A 691 15.05 2.81 -6.33
C ASN A 691 15.70 4.14 -6.74
N LEU A 692 16.06 5.00 -5.78
CA LEU A 692 16.77 6.26 -6.05
C LEU A 692 18.29 6.09 -5.93
N ARG A 693 19.06 6.71 -6.82
CA ARG A 693 20.53 6.61 -6.86
C ARG A 693 21.23 6.95 -5.53
N PHE A 694 20.76 7.99 -4.83
CA PHE A 694 21.32 8.44 -3.56
C PHE A 694 20.59 7.87 -2.32
N LEU A 695 19.65 6.95 -2.52
CA LEU A 695 18.81 6.41 -1.45
C LEU A 695 19.65 5.82 -0.29
N PRO A 696 20.67 4.97 -0.53
CA PRO A 696 21.39 4.35 0.59
C PRO A 696 22.16 5.35 1.46
N VAL A 697 22.69 6.42 0.85
CA VAL A 697 23.40 7.48 1.60
C VAL A 697 22.42 8.28 2.44
N MET A 698 21.27 8.65 1.87
CA MET A 698 20.22 9.38 2.58
C MET A 698 19.69 8.57 3.78
N LEU A 699 19.35 7.29 3.58
CA LEU A 699 18.84 6.43 4.65
C LEU A 699 19.87 6.20 5.75
N PHE A 700 21.16 6.07 5.39
CA PHE A 700 22.22 5.91 6.38
C PHE A 700 22.36 7.15 7.27
N TYR A 701 22.34 8.36 6.69
CA TYR A 701 22.40 9.60 7.48
C TYR A 701 21.18 9.80 8.37
N LEU A 702 19.97 9.59 7.84
CA LEU A 702 18.74 9.65 8.64
C LEU A 702 18.79 8.67 9.81
N SER A 703 19.16 7.42 9.54
CA SER A 703 19.31 6.38 10.56
C SER A 703 20.37 6.72 11.59
N GLN A 704 21.51 7.29 11.17
CA GLN A 704 22.55 7.75 12.09
C GLN A 704 22.04 8.87 13.00
N GLY A 705 21.29 9.83 12.47
CA GLY A 705 20.64 10.88 13.25
C GLY A 705 19.69 10.32 14.31
N VAL A 706 18.83 9.36 13.93
CA VAL A 706 17.90 8.70 14.86
C VAL A 706 18.64 7.88 15.91
N VAL A 707 19.63 7.07 15.53
CA VAL A 707 20.40 6.25 16.49
C VAL A 707 21.15 7.15 17.48
N ASN A 708 21.72 8.27 17.02
CA ASN A 708 22.36 9.24 17.92
C ASN A 708 21.36 9.86 18.89
N PHE A 709 20.18 10.27 18.41
CA PHE A 709 19.11 10.78 19.27
C PHE A 709 18.66 9.72 20.29
N GLN A 710 18.41 8.49 19.83
CA GLN A 710 18.04 7.35 20.66
C GLN A 710 19.08 7.07 21.75
N CYS A 711 20.36 7.00 21.40
CA CYS A 711 21.45 6.79 22.35
C CYS A 711 21.50 7.90 23.41
N TYR A 712 21.36 9.16 23.00
CA TYR A 712 21.34 10.31 23.89
C TYR A 712 20.17 10.24 24.88
N VAL A 713 18.95 10.06 24.38
CA VAL A 713 17.73 9.99 25.19
C VAL A 713 17.79 8.82 26.16
N LEU A 714 18.12 7.61 25.69
CA LEU A 714 18.19 6.43 26.56
C LEU A 714 19.27 6.56 27.63
N THR A 715 20.42 7.16 27.32
CA THR A 715 21.47 7.41 28.33
C THR A 715 20.96 8.34 29.44
N LYS A 716 20.19 9.37 29.09
CA LYS A 716 19.56 10.28 30.07
C LYS A 716 18.48 9.58 30.88
N VAL A 717 17.61 8.80 30.23
CA VAL A 717 16.57 7.99 30.90
C VAL A 717 17.22 7.03 31.89
N PHE A 718 18.24 6.26 31.50
CA PHE A 718 18.95 5.36 32.41
C PHE A 718 19.63 6.10 33.56
N THR A 719 20.11 7.32 33.35
CA THR A 719 20.69 8.14 34.43
C THR A 719 19.62 8.52 35.46
N VAL A 720 18.43 8.93 35.02
CA VAL A 720 17.31 9.27 35.90
C VAL A 720 16.79 8.03 36.62
N VAL A 721 16.49 6.96 35.87
CA VAL A 721 15.95 5.70 36.41
C VAL A 721 16.93 5.06 37.39
N SER A 722 18.24 5.06 37.11
CA SER A 722 19.23 4.53 38.06
C SER A 722 19.33 5.36 39.33
N THR A 723 19.14 6.69 39.24
CA THR A 723 19.08 7.56 40.44
C THR A 723 17.89 7.22 41.31
N VAL A 724 16.70 7.07 40.70
CA VAL A 724 15.47 6.73 41.42
C VAL A 724 15.59 5.33 42.03
N ALA A 725 16.09 4.35 41.28
CA ALA A 725 16.33 3.00 41.77
C ALA A 725 17.32 2.99 42.94
N ALA A 726 18.40 3.79 42.89
CA ALA A 726 19.35 3.93 43.99
C ALA A 726 18.70 4.48 45.26
N LEU A 727 17.83 5.49 45.15
CA LEU A 727 17.08 6.07 46.27
C LEU A 727 16.07 5.11 46.90
N LEU A 728 15.46 4.24 46.10
CA LEU A 728 14.52 3.22 46.58
C LEU A 728 15.25 2.03 47.23
N SER A 729 16.36 1.60 46.63
CA SER A 729 17.15 0.46 47.11
C SER A 729 17.93 0.75 48.40
N SER A 730 18.41 1.98 48.59
CA SER A 730 19.09 2.41 49.83
C SER A 730 18.16 2.40 51.05
N ARG A 731 16.84 2.36 50.83
CA ARG A 731 15.83 2.20 51.90
C ARG A 731 15.56 0.74 52.28
N PHE A 732 16.02 -0.25 51.50
CA PHE A 732 15.50 -1.61 51.67
C PHE A 732 16.46 -2.79 51.78
N LEU A 733 17.71 -2.85 51.31
CA LEU A 733 18.48 -4.12 51.47
C LEU A 733 20.03 -4.04 51.43
N GLY A 734 20.66 -4.81 52.33
CA GLY A 734 22.10 -5.10 52.39
C GLY A 734 22.49 -6.57 52.06
N ASN A 735 21.68 -7.34 51.35
CA ASN A 735 21.98 -8.75 51.00
C ASN A 735 21.45 -9.19 49.60
N ILE A 736 21.21 -8.26 48.68
CA ILE A 736 20.55 -8.53 47.38
C ILE A 736 21.47 -9.17 46.33
N GLU A 737 22.77 -8.85 46.28
CA GLU A 737 23.57 -9.16 45.08
C GLU A 737 23.73 -10.66 44.79
N THR A 738 23.91 -11.49 45.82
CA THR A 738 24.02 -12.95 45.67
C THR A 738 22.67 -13.59 45.33
N LEU A 739 21.57 -13.06 45.85
CA LEU A 739 20.20 -13.48 45.51
C LEU A 739 19.87 -13.10 44.05
N TRP A 740 20.24 -11.88 43.65
CA TRP A 740 20.04 -11.39 42.29
C TRP A 740 20.77 -12.25 41.26
N ARG A 741 22.02 -12.64 41.54
CA ARG A 741 22.79 -13.49 40.63
C ARG A 741 22.19 -14.90 40.46
N LYS A 742 21.62 -15.49 41.52
CA LYS A 742 20.89 -16.76 41.42
C LYS A 742 19.60 -16.61 40.62
N PHE A 743 18.89 -15.50 40.83
CA PHE A 743 17.66 -15.18 40.10
C PHE A 743 17.93 -14.91 38.61
N GLU A 744 19.03 -14.23 38.27
CA GLU A 744 19.49 -14.00 36.89
C GLU A 744 19.75 -15.32 36.16
N ILE A 745 20.46 -16.27 36.79
CA ILE A 745 20.69 -17.61 36.21
C ILE A 745 19.37 -18.35 35.97
N PHE A 746 18.46 -18.30 36.94
CA PHE A 746 17.14 -18.92 36.81
C PHE A 746 16.34 -18.32 35.65
N LEU A 747 16.29 -16.98 35.53
CA LEU A 747 15.57 -16.30 34.45
C LEU A 747 16.17 -16.60 33.07
N VAL A 748 17.50 -16.69 32.95
CA VAL A 748 18.16 -17.10 31.70
C VAL A 748 17.79 -18.54 31.35
N GLY A 749 17.81 -19.46 32.33
CA GLY A 749 17.37 -20.85 32.11
C GLY A 749 15.90 -20.93 31.69
N PHE A 750 15.03 -20.19 32.37
CA PHE A 750 13.60 -20.11 32.03
C PHE A 750 13.39 -19.51 30.63
N ALA A 751 14.17 -18.50 30.23
CA ALA A 751 14.12 -17.94 28.89
C ALA A 751 14.50 -18.96 27.81
N VAL A 752 15.51 -19.81 28.04
CA VAL A 752 15.88 -20.87 27.09
C VAL A 752 14.74 -21.87 26.93
N VAL A 753 14.17 -22.34 28.06
CA VAL A 753 13.08 -23.32 28.04
C VAL A 753 11.83 -22.75 27.37
N SER A 754 11.44 -21.51 27.71
CA SER A 754 10.26 -20.87 27.11
C SER A 754 10.43 -20.60 25.62
N THR A 755 11.65 -20.25 25.17
CA THR A 755 11.96 -20.02 23.76
C THR A 755 11.71 -21.26 22.91
N VAL A 756 12.14 -22.43 23.40
CA VAL A 756 12.11 -23.68 22.63
C VAL A 756 10.75 -24.38 22.74
N LEU A 757 10.12 -24.36 23.92
CA LEU A 757 8.92 -25.16 24.18
C LEU A 757 7.61 -24.41 24.01
N ILE A 758 7.60 -23.07 24.07
CA ILE A 758 6.36 -22.28 24.16
C ILE A 758 6.31 -21.25 23.03
N CYS A 759 7.16 -20.23 23.12
CA CYS A 759 7.17 -19.08 22.21
C CYS A 759 8.53 -18.40 22.29
N SER A 760 9.17 -18.21 21.13
CA SER A 760 10.48 -17.60 21.09
C SER A 760 10.48 -16.12 21.50
N SER A 761 9.42 -15.38 21.18
CA SER A 761 9.26 -13.98 21.59
C SER A 761 9.15 -13.82 23.11
N LEU A 762 8.61 -14.81 23.83
CA LEU A 762 8.58 -14.79 25.29
C LEU A 762 10.01 -14.87 25.88
N GLY A 763 10.86 -15.72 25.33
CA GLY A 763 12.27 -15.79 25.71
C GLY A 763 13.04 -14.50 25.41
N ILE A 764 12.80 -13.90 24.23
CA ILE A 764 13.36 -12.58 23.87
C ILE A 764 12.95 -11.52 24.89
N LEU A 765 11.68 -11.50 25.29
CA LEU A 765 11.12 -10.56 26.27
C LEU A 765 11.76 -10.76 27.65
N ILE A 766 11.92 -11.99 28.13
CA ILE A 766 12.56 -12.28 29.42
C ILE A 766 14.00 -11.77 29.43
N ILE A 767 14.81 -12.10 28.40
CA ILE A 767 16.19 -11.62 28.31
C ILE A 767 16.25 -10.10 28.20
N TYR A 768 15.32 -9.48 27.48
CA TYR A 768 15.25 -8.02 27.39
C TYR A 768 15.14 -7.38 28.79
N PHE A 769 14.25 -7.90 29.64
CA PHE A 769 14.12 -7.41 31.03
C PHE A 769 15.36 -7.68 31.88
N VAL A 770 16.01 -8.85 31.74
CA VAL A 770 17.25 -9.15 32.45
C VAL A 770 18.36 -8.17 32.07
N VAL A 771 18.55 -7.92 30.76
CA VAL A 771 19.54 -6.95 30.26
C VAL A 771 19.18 -5.52 30.69
N LEU A 772 17.90 -5.16 30.66
CA LEU A 772 17.42 -3.84 31.12
C LEU A 772 17.83 -3.59 32.57
N ILE A 773 17.57 -4.55 33.46
CA ILE A 773 17.92 -4.43 34.88
C ILE A 773 19.44 -4.37 35.05
N LYS A 774 20.20 -5.19 34.29
CA LYS A 774 21.66 -5.15 34.29
C LYS A 774 22.21 -3.77 33.93
N VAL A 775 21.67 -3.15 32.87
CA VAL A 775 22.08 -1.81 32.40
C VAL A 775 21.77 -0.74 33.45
N ILE A 776 20.59 -0.80 34.10
CA ILE A 776 20.23 0.13 35.18
C ILE A 776 21.21 0.01 36.36
N THR A 777 21.51 -1.21 36.79
CA THR A 777 22.44 -1.49 37.90
C THR A 777 23.85 -0.99 37.57
N LEU A 778 24.39 -1.35 36.39
CA LEU A 778 25.71 -0.89 35.95
C LEU A 778 25.77 0.64 35.82
N LYS A 779 24.68 1.29 35.39
CA LYS A 779 24.63 2.76 35.32
C LYS A 779 24.71 3.38 36.72
N ASN A 780 24.11 2.76 37.72
CA ASN A 780 24.24 3.23 39.10
C ASN A 780 25.70 3.10 39.59
N LEU A 781 26.30 1.92 39.42
CA LEU A 781 27.67 1.61 39.84
C LEU A 781 28.75 2.41 39.08
N SER A 782 28.46 2.82 37.83
CA SER A 782 29.38 3.61 37.00
C SER A 782 29.74 4.99 37.57
N ARG A 783 29.01 5.47 38.59
CA ARG A 783 29.33 6.72 39.29
C ARG A 783 30.63 6.64 40.06
N ASP A 784 30.97 5.43 40.51
CA ASP A 784 32.05 5.20 41.46
C ASP A 784 33.31 4.59 40.79
N SER A 785 33.20 4.06 39.56
CA SER A 785 34.30 3.40 38.86
C SER A 785 34.25 3.55 37.34
N ALA A 786 35.39 3.93 36.74
CA ALA A 786 35.57 3.98 35.29
C ALA A 786 35.48 2.58 34.62
N GLY A 787 35.81 1.52 35.36
CA GLY A 787 35.63 0.14 34.89
C GLY A 787 34.16 -0.23 34.75
N GLU A 788 33.33 0.18 35.71
CA GLU A 788 31.88 -0.01 35.67
C GLU A 788 31.22 0.85 34.58
N LEU A 789 31.75 2.05 34.32
CA LEU A 789 31.32 2.87 33.18
C LEU A 789 31.59 2.18 31.83
N SER A 790 32.75 1.53 31.68
CA SER A 790 33.08 0.72 30.52
C SER A 790 32.11 -0.46 30.35
N ARG A 791 31.77 -1.16 31.45
CA ARG A 791 30.77 -2.25 31.45
C ARG A 791 29.38 -1.75 31.06
N PHE A 792 28.96 -0.61 31.61
CA PHE A 792 27.70 0.04 31.23
C PHE A 792 27.66 0.32 29.71
N HIS A 793 28.71 0.94 29.15
CA HIS A 793 28.76 1.24 27.71
C HIS A 793 28.65 -0.03 26.85
N PHE A 794 29.28 -1.13 27.27
CA PHE A 794 29.21 -2.41 26.56
C PHE A 794 27.80 -3.03 26.59
N TYR A 795 27.21 -3.17 27.78
CA TYR A 795 25.86 -3.75 27.92
C TYR A 795 24.77 -2.82 27.37
N PHE A 796 24.99 -1.51 27.34
CA PHE A 796 24.11 -0.56 26.66
C PHE A 796 24.06 -0.85 25.14
N SER A 797 25.18 -1.18 24.52
CA SER A 797 25.22 -1.59 23.10
C SER A 797 24.48 -2.91 22.86
N VAL A 798 24.66 -3.89 23.74
CA VAL A 798 23.90 -5.17 23.69
C VAL A 798 22.40 -4.91 23.84
N TYR A 799 22.00 -4.02 24.77
CA TYR A 799 20.61 -3.62 24.97
C TYR A 799 20.01 -2.97 23.71
N LEU A 800 20.73 -2.07 23.04
CA LEU A 800 20.26 -1.43 21.81
C LEU A 800 20.04 -2.43 20.66
N LEU A 801 20.94 -3.41 20.50
CA LEU A 801 20.75 -4.48 19.51
C LEU A 801 19.61 -5.42 19.90
N TRP A 802 19.48 -5.77 21.18
CA TRP A 802 18.40 -6.62 21.67
C TRP A 802 17.02 -5.95 21.59
N LEU A 803 16.96 -4.62 21.68
CA LEU A 803 15.72 -3.88 21.45
C LEU A 803 15.17 -4.12 20.04
N TRP A 804 16.04 -4.22 19.02
CA TRP A 804 15.61 -4.55 17.65
C TRP A 804 15.12 -5.99 17.51
N MET A 805 15.72 -6.94 18.23
CA MET A 805 15.19 -8.31 18.34
C MET A 805 13.77 -8.29 18.90
N LEU A 806 13.55 -7.53 19.98
CA LEU A 806 12.23 -7.41 20.61
C LEU A 806 11.20 -6.82 19.64
N VAL A 807 11.50 -5.67 19.01
CA VAL A 807 10.59 -4.97 18.08
C VAL A 807 10.15 -5.87 16.93
N ILE A 808 11.07 -6.62 16.31
CA ILE A 808 10.75 -7.52 15.19
C ILE A 808 9.94 -8.74 15.65
N SER A 809 10.09 -9.16 16.91
CA SER A 809 9.40 -10.32 17.47
C SER A 809 7.96 -10.05 17.97
N VAL A 810 7.52 -8.77 17.99
CA VAL A 810 6.21 -8.35 18.50
C VAL A 810 5.04 -9.05 17.81
N PRO A 811 4.97 -9.16 16.46
CA PRO A 811 3.83 -9.81 15.80
C PRO A 811 3.66 -11.29 16.18
N ALA A 812 4.78 -12.02 16.32
CA ALA A 812 4.76 -13.41 16.77
C ALA A 812 4.27 -13.53 18.23
N PHE A 813 4.64 -12.60 19.10
CA PHE A 813 4.15 -12.55 20.48
C PHE A 813 2.64 -12.31 20.54
N ILE A 814 2.13 -11.31 19.79
CA ILE A 814 0.70 -11.00 19.74
C ILE A 814 -0.10 -12.21 19.23
N THR A 815 0.40 -12.86 18.17
CA THR A 815 -0.25 -14.05 17.60
C THR A 815 -0.29 -15.21 18.60
N TRP A 816 0.79 -15.43 19.36
CA TRP A 816 0.81 -16.42 20.44
C TRP A 816 -0.21 -16.11 21.54
N VAL A 817 -0.27 -14.87 22.02
CA VAL A 817 -1.24 -14.45 23.05
C VAL A 817 -2.68 -14.68 22.60
N ASN A 818 -3.01 -14.36 21.36
CA ASN A 818 -4.37 -14.56 20.82
C ASN A 818 -4.75 -16.04 20.70
N ASN A 819 -3.76 -16.92 20.48
CA ASN A 819 -3.96 -18.35 20.24
C ASN A 819 -3.69 -19.25 21.45
N VAL A 820 -3.21 -18.70 22.58
CA VAL A 820 -2.85 -19.47 23.78
C VAL A 820 -4.00 -20.30 24.34
N LYS A 821 -5.25 -19.86 24.14
CA LYS A 821 -6.47 -20.58 24.53
C LYS A 821 -6.71 -21.87 23.73
N TYR A 822 -6.14 -21.98 22.53
CA TYR A 822 -6.27 -23.15 21.65
C TYR A 822 -5.01 -24.02 21.66
N SER A 823 -3.82 -23.40 21.69
CA SER A 823 -2.53 -24.08 21.78
C SER A 823 -1.54 -23.24 22.57
N ILE A 824 -0.90 -23.83 23.58
CA ILE A 824 0.16 -23.15 24.35
C ILE A 824 1.45 -22.95 23.54
N VAL A 825 1.67 -23.76 22.51
CA VAL A 825 2.84 -23.71 21.63
C VAL A 825 2.54 -22.84 20.40
N LEU A 826 3.45 -21.92 20.08
CA LEU A 826 3.41 -21.15 18.84
C LEU A 826 3.92 -21.99 17.66
N TYR A 827 3.01 -22.61 16.92
CA TYR A 827 3.37 -23.35 15.71
C TYR A 827 3.86 -22.41 14.61
N GLY A 828 4.99 -22.76 13.99
CA GLY A 828 5.52 -22.00 12.88
C GLY A 828 6.20 -20.68 13.25
N ASP A 829 6.71 -20.59 14.48
CA ASP A 829 7.45 -19.44 15.00
C ASP A 829 8.65 -19.03 14.09
N PRO A 830 8.63 -17.82 13.50
CA PRO A 830 9.70 -17.35 12.62
C PRO A 830 10.98 -16.95 13.35
N ASN A 831 10.91 -16.69 14.66
CA ASN A 831 12.02 -16.22 15.48
C ASN A 831 12.68 -17.35 16.29
N LEU A 832 12.18 -18.59 16.21
CA LEU A 832 12.68 -19.71 17.01
C LEU A 832 14.22 -19.87 16.96
N VAL A 833 14.79 -19.93 15.75
CA VAL A 833 16.24 -20.08 15.56
C VAL A 833 17.03 -18.87 16.08
N PRO A 834 16.78 -17.63 15.62
CA PRO A 834 17.55 -16.48 16.07
C PRO A 834 17.34 -16.20 17.57
N ALA A 835 16.13 -16.39 18.10
CA ALA A 835 15.87 -16.25 19.54
C ALA A 835 16.67 -17.26 20.37
N THR A 836 16.65 -18.55 20.00
CA THR A 836 17.36 -19.59 20.75
C THR A 836 18.85 -19.31 20.83
N VAL A 837 19.48 -19.04 19.69
CA VAL A 837 20.91 -18.71 19.63
C VAL A 837 21.19 -17.40 20.35
N GLY A 838 20.33 -16.38 20.21
CA GLY A 838 20.47 -15.08 20.86
C GLY A 838 20.37 -15.16 22.38
N VAL A 839 19.40 -15.90 22.92
CA VAL A 839 19.18 -16.09 24.36
C VAL A 839 20.38 -16.81 24.97
N ILE A 840 20.92 -17.82 24.29
CA ILE A 840 22.13 -18.52 24.73
C ILE A 840 23.35 -17.58 24.68
N ALA A 841 23.53 -16.81 23.61
CA ALA A 841 24.65 -15.90 23.46
C ALA A 841 24.64 -14.80 24.53
N VAL A 842 23.53 -14.07 24.68
CA VAL A 842 23.39 -13.00 25.69
C VAL A 842 23.40 -13.58 27.10
N GLY A 843 22.75 -14.74 27.32
CA GLY A 843 22.82 -15.46 28.58
C GLY A 843 24.27 -15.79 28.97
N THR A 844 25.08 -16.28 28.02
CA THR A 844 26.51 -16.54 28.23
C THR A 844 27.26 -15.26 28.62
N MET A 845 27.00 -14.14 27.94
CA MET A 845 27.63 -12.85 28.26
C MET A 845 27.28 -12.40 29.68
N LEU A 846 26.00 -12.47 30.07
CA LEU A 846 25.50 -12.13 31.40
C LEU A 846 26.18 -12.99 32.49
N LEU A 847 26.37 -14.29 32.25
CA LEU A 847 27.05 -15.21 33.18
C LEU A 847 28.56 -14.93 33.30
N LEU A 848 29.20 -14.51 32.22
CA LEU A 848 30.63 -14.18 32.20
C LEU A 848 30.94 -12.81 32.83
N ASP A 849 29.95 -11.93 32.88
CA ASP A 849 29.84 -10.67 33.64
C ASP A 849 30.80 -9.52 33.23
N ASN A 850 31.97 -9.83 32.64
CA ASN A 850 33.02 -8.85 32.33
C ASN A 850 33.48 -8.86 30.86
N PRO A 851 33.55 -7.68 30.18
CA PRO A 851 34.30 -7.55 28.94
C PRO A 851 35.80 -7.71 29.25
N LEU A 852 36.44 -8.71 28.64
CA LEU A 852 37.86 -9.01 28.91
C LEU A 852 38.77 -8.01 28.16
N PRO A 853 39.57 -7.18 28.87
CA PRO A 853 40.47 -6.21 28.25
C PRO A 853 41.74 -6.86 27.65
N GLN A 854 42.35 -6.22 26.65
CA GLN A 854 43.71 -6.51 26.14
C GLN A 854 43.98 -7.90 25.52
N ARG A 855 43.07 -8.45 24.71
CA ARG A 855 43.30 -9.74 24.00
C ARG A 855 43.24 -9.57 22.47
N ILE A 856 44.21 -10.17 21.77
CA ILE A 856 44.43 -10.04 20.30
C ILE A 856 43.27 -10.59 19.45
N ASN A 857 42.48 -11.51 19.99
CA ASN A 857 41.46 -12.25 19.23
C ASN A 857 40.25 -11.43 18.77
N TYR A 858 40.00 -10.24 19.34
CA TYR A 858 38.93 -9.34 18.88
C TYR A 858 39.13 -8.83 17.44
N ARG A 859 40.35 -8.94 16.89
CA ARG A 859 40.65 -8.50 15.51
C ARG A 859 39.98 -9.34 14.42
N ALA A 860 39.95 -10.67 14.54
CA ALA A 860 39.28 -11.51 13.55
C ALA A 860 37.76 -11.24 13.51
N TRP A 861 37.18 -10.86 14.65
CA TRP A 861 35.73 -10.69 14.80
C TRP A 861 35.21 -9.35 14.26
N TYR A 862 36.00 -8.28 14.21
CA TYR A 862 35.55 -7.02 13.59
C TYR A 862 35.24 -7.19 12.10
N PHE A 863 36.01 -8.03 11.38
CA PHE A 863 35.76 -8.32 9.96
C PHE A 863 34.44 -9.07 9.78
N GLY A 864 34.14 -10.02 10.69
CA GLY A 864 32.86 -10.73 10.69
C GLY A 864 31.67 -9.80 10.91
N ILE A 865 31.75 -8.90 11.89
CA ILE A 865 30.68 -7.92 12.16
C ILE A 865 30.52 -6.95 10.97
N TYR A 866 31.63 -6.52 10.37
CA TYR A 866 31.61 -5.67 9.18
C TYR A 866 30.94 -6.38 7.99
N GLY A 867 31.30 -7.64 7.72
CA GLY A 867 30.64 -8.47 6.71
C GLY A 867 29.15 -8.66 6.99
N GLY A 868 28.76 -8.78 8.27
CA GLY A 868 27.38 -8.78 8.72
C GLY A 868 26.65 -7.47 8.38
N ALA A 869 27.28 -6.31 8.62
CA ALA A 869 26.71 -5.00 8.28
C ALA A 869 26.55 -4.82 6.75
N VAL A 870 27.50 -5.31 5.94
CA VAL A 870 27.37 -5.33 4.47
C VAL A 870 26.20 -6.23 4.05
N THR A 871 26.15 -7.45 4.58
CA THR A 871 25.06 -8.42 4.28
C THR A 871 23.70 -7.87 4.67
N MET A 872 23.60 -7.15 5.79
CA MET A 872 22.38 -6.47 6.24
C MET A 872 21.87 -5.48 5.18
N LEU A 873 22.75 -4.67 4.61
CA LEU A 873 22.34 -3.67 3.63
C LEU A 873 22.06 -4.25 2.23
N LEU A 874 22.60 -5.43 1.92
CA LEU A 874 22.32 -6.15 0.67
C LEU A 874 20.98 -6.91 0.73
N TYR A 875 20.69 -7.56 1.85
CA TYR A 875 19.64 -8.56 1.96
C TYR A 875 18.63 -8.31 3.07
N GLY A 876 18.84 -7.36 3.97
CA GLY A 876 17.98 -7.14 5.13
C GLY A 876 17.29 -5.77 5.15
N THR A 877 17.40 -4.98 4.09
CA THR A 877 16.82 -3.62 4.03
C THR A 877 15.30 -3.64 3.88
N LEU A 878 14.80 -4.55 3.04
CA LEU A 878 13.38 -4.82 2.88
C LEU A 878 12.99 -6.08 3.66
N SER A 879 13.81 -7.13 3.55
CA SER A 879 13.57 -8.44 4.17
C SER A 879 13.94 -8.44 5.66
N LEU A 880 13.19 -7.68 6.47
CA LEU A 880 13.49 -7.41 7.88
C LEU A 880 13.58 -8.68 8.76
N PHE A 881 12.94 -9.78 8.38
CA PHE A 881 13.11 -11.09 9.06
C PHE A 881 14.57 -11.60 9.09
N ARG A 882 15.47 -11.05 8.25
CA ARG A 882 16.91 -11.38 8.25
C ARG A 882 17.70 -10.58 9.29
N VAL A 883 17.17 -9.45 9.76
CA VAL A 883 17.84 -8.57 10.74
C VAL A 883 18.16 -9.31 12.06
N PRO A 884 17.24 -10.10 12.66
CA PRO A 884 17.53 -10.88 13.87
C PRO A 884 18.73 -11.82 13.73
N TYR A 885 18.88 -12.47 12.57
CA TYR A 885 19.99 -13.41 12.34
C TYR A 885 21.35 -12.72 12.38
N ILE A 886 21.46 -11.51 11.83
CA ILE A 886 22.73 -10.75 11.82
C ILE A 886 23.04 -10.18 13.21
N ILE A 887 22.01 -9.74 13.96
CA ILE A 887 22.17 -9.32 15.35
C ILE A 887 22.70 -10.49 16.18
N VAL A 888 22.07 -11.65 16.07
CA VAL A 888 22.42 -12.84 16.86
C VAL A 888 23.77 -13.41 16.45
N PHE A 889 24.12 -13.38 15.17
CA PHE A 889 25.46 -13.69 14.69
C PHE A 889 26.49 -12.79 15.39
N THR A 890 26.27 -11.48 15.40
CA THR A 890 27.16 -10.51 16.06
C THR A 890 27.31 -10.80 17.56
N LEU A 891 26.19 -11.00 18.26
CA LEU A 891 26.20 -11.30 19.70
C LEU A 891 26.88 -12.65 20.00
N SER A 892 26.72 -13.64 19.13
CA SER A 892 27.37 -14.96 19.26
C SER A 892 28.87 -14.87 19.08
N LEU A 893 29.38 -14.06 18.13
CA LEU A 893 30.83 -13.83 17.98
C LEU A 893 31.40 -13.20 19.26
N ILE A 894 30.69 -12.24 19.84
CA ILE A 894 31.10 -11.57 21.08
C ILE A 894 31.08 -12.54 22.26
N ALA A 895 29.99 -13.29 22.44
CA ALA A 895 29.84 -14.29 23.50
C ALA A 895 30.92 -15.38 23.41
N THR A 896 31.18 -15.89 22.21
CA THR A 896 32.23 -16.89 21.95
C THR A 896 33.60 -16.32 22.27
N CYS A 897 33.87 -15.08 21.86
CA CYS A 897 35.13 -14.42 22.17
C CYS A 897 35.34 -14.30 23.69
N GLN A 898 34.31 -13.90 24.44
CA GLN A 898 34.37 -13.80 25.90
C GLN A 898 34.60 -15.18 26.56
N ALA A 899 33.92 -16.23 26.07
CA ALA A 899 34.07 -17.58 26.59
C ALA A 899 35.48 -18.15 26.34
N VAL A 900 35.96 -18.09 25.10
CA VAL A 900 37.30 -18.61 24.71
C VAL A 900 38.42 -17.85 25.43
N CYS A 901 38.32 -16.53 25.56
CA CYS A 901 39.34 -15.73 26.24
C CYS A 901 39.45 -16.02 27.74
N ARG A 902 38.42 -16.61 28.36
CA ARG A 902 38.45 -17.04 29.77
C ARG A 902 39.13 -18.40 29.95
N VAL A 903 39.06 -19.27 28.94
CA VAL A 903 39.66 -20.62 28.96
C VAL A 903 41.15 -20.61 28.61
N SER A 904 41.62 -19.62 27.84
CA SER A 904 43.03 -19.48 27.43
C SER A 904 43.76 -18.37 28.22
N PRO A 905 44.39 -18.67 29.37
CA PRO A 905 45.24 -17.70 30.07
C PRO A 905 46.57 -17.53 29.30
N THR A 906 46.62 -16.63 28.32
CA THR A 906 47.93 -16.18 27.82
C THR A 906 48.60 -15.32 28.89
N LYS A 907 49.86 -15.69 29.21
CA LYS A 907 50.74 -15.03 30.20
C LYS A 907 50.69 -13.51 30.01
N GLN A 908 50.40 -12.79 31.09
CA GLN A 908 50.69 -11.36 31.19
C GLN A 908 52.21 -11.20 30.95
N THR A 909 52.60 -10.65 29.82
CA THR A 909 53.93 -10.02 29.71
C THR A 909 53.89 -8.77 30.57
N THR A 910 54.45 -8.87 31.77
CA THR A 910 54.82 -7.72 32.60
C THR A 910 55.59 -6.71 31.75
N PRO A 911 55.30 -5.40 31.83
CA PRO A 911 56.20 -4.40 31.27
C PRO A 911 57.50 -4.48 32.07
N ASN A 912 58.59 -4.85 31.41
CA ASN A 912 59.92 -4.76 31.98
C ASN A 912 60.18 -3.28 32.31
N ASN A 913 60.21 -2.97 33.60
CA ASN A 913 61.03 -1.88 34.13
C ASN A 913 62.48 -2.19 33.74
N ILE A 914 63.02 -1.48 32.76
CA ILE A 914 64.46 -1.29 32.64
C ILE A 914 64.67 0.22 32.57
N ASN A 915 65.00 0.78 33.73
CA ASN A 915 65.81 1.98 33.83
C ASN A 915 67.16 1.69 33.17
N GLN A 916 67.49 2.42 32.09
CA GLN A 916 68.78 3.07 31.85
C GLN A 916 68.70 3.91 30.57
#